data_AF-A0A521GP01-F1
#
_entry.id   AF-A0A521GP01-F1
#
_cell.length_a   1.000
_cell.length_b   1.000
_cell.length_c   1.000
_cell.angle_alpha   90.00
_cell.angle_beta   90.00
_cell.angle_gamma   90.00
#
_symmetry.space_group_name_H-M   'P 1'
#
loop_
_entity.id
_entity.type
_entity.pdbx_description
1 polymer ?
#
loop_
_entity_poly.entity_id
_entity_poly.type
_entity_poly.pdbx_seq_one_letter_code
_entity_poly.pdbx_strand_id
1 'polypeptide(L)'
;MSSLLVQIIVPIPTVLAEDSAVKNIPYTLKGTINGCGTMQGGASDGQYLYYICVTDNDSRLRIVKVTPDGSIVNQSKKFTRGQLGHGNDMTYNSKLKLLVVGTWDKGGGKSVKFIDPNTYEIKKTMSTNDGSSTSNICYNSTTDQYVLGGKIYDANFKYSGKRLYTPSGVDDDANTTEGKVLNQGIECDASYIYVMRVVWGERGYNIIAAYDWTGKNVGAYKVADLNDEGENMAILNGVFYMGVNEGGMSSGGNFRNDYFVQLNGVIGTTSSGSNNCSTSLTPAEKERDQTWNNEFWDKTNQCTCSEANSSGMIGNTNFKKIATYFSSKGLGVNGVAGVLANFNTESPNYSAFRIQGQNSSQDGDVPAHGGYGIAQFTPTTKIGKVLKSDIRTSKSYEAYYTRKYGGPPNAETGIPEGVPVDVNDAFLEVELDYIYSGELKTTTAKGRNNKLKQAGVSYVDDKDTIFDALKKTEDKDNGEKDAAKIFMILYERPASTMDSSWNIGAINGRGDMASKLLGDASSALGVAGNSAAACVTAAGASGNFSETVKAFAWEDGRRGSEQKPAYTAALKGRYKGGNRGNDCGAFVSALMVKSGFEPNYPGTSTTGQKPWLDKNWEKLYSPGQADTSKLRAGDVAIVAGSHVFVWIGSVDGFQGKSAEAALGSNTAPTAILDSNTFSAPTKYTWYRKKI
;
A
#
# COMPACT_ATOMS: atom_id res chain seq x y z
N MET A 1 68.24 11.73 18.50
CA MET A 1 67.31 10.61 18.20
C MET A 1 65.92 11.06 18.61
N SER A 2 65.11 11.53 17.66
CA SER A 2 63.73 11.95 17.90
C SER A 2 62.84 11.12 16.97
N SER A 3 62.01 10.25 17.55
CA SER A 3 61.10 9.38 16.81
C SER A 3 59.84 10.15 16.39
N LEU A 4 59.57 10.12 15.09
CA LEU A 4 58.31 10.49 14.46
C LEU A 4 57.14 9.72 15.09
N LEU A 5 56.11 10.45 15.55
CA LEU A 5 54.75 9.94 15.73
C LEU A 5 53.98 10.22 14.43
N VAL A 6 53.63 9.15 13.71
CA VAL A 6 52.72 9.22 12.56
C VAL A 6 51.29 9.26 13.10
N GLN A 7 50.66 10.42 12.98
CA GLN A 7 49.23 10.62 13.27
C GLN A 7 48.44 10.14 12.04
N ILE A 8 47.76 9.00 12.15
CA ILE A 8 46.82 8.53 11.12
C ILE A 8 45.58 9.41 11.21
N ILE A 9 45.49 10.39 10.32
CA ILE A 9 44.25 11.12 10.05
C ILE A 9 43.35 10.14 9.27
N VAL A 10 42.38 9.55 9.97
CA VAL A 10 41.26 8.90 9.30
C VAL A 10 40.37 10.03 8.76
N PRO A 11 40.16 10.15 7.44
CA PRO A 11 39.24 11.14 6.93
C PRO A 11 37.85 10.78 7.44
N ILE A 12 37.29 11.66 8.27
CA ILE A 12 35.86 11.71 8.52
C ILE A 12 35.22 11.83 7.14
N PRO A 13 34.29 10.94 6.74
CA PRO A 13 33.55 11.14 5.51
C PRO A 13 32.83 12.48 5.65
N THR A 14 33.28 13.45 4.86
CA THR A 14 32.50 14.64 4.54
C THR A 14 31.15 14.11 4.07
N VAL A 15 30.09 14.34 4.86
CA VAL A 15 28.73 14.16 4.37
C VAL A 15 28.56 15.20 3.28
N LEU A 16 28.90 14.82 2.06
CA LEU A 16 28.53 15.56 0.88
C LEU A 16 27.00 15.63 0.91
N ALA A 17 26.49 16.86 0.99
CA ALA A 17 25.12 17.16 0.71
C ALA A 17 24.86 16.85 -0.77
N GLU A 18 24.50 15.59 -1.06
CA GLU A 18 23.93 15.20 -2.33
C GLU A 18 22.49 14.75 -2.05
N ASP A 19 21.53 15.64 -2.30
CA ASP A 19 20.53 15.45 -3.37
C ASP A 19 19.54 16.64 -3.39
N SER A 20 20.03 17.87 -3.65
CA SER A 20 19.16 19.02 -3.98
C SER A 20 18.69 19.00 -5.45
N ALA A 21 18.73 17.84 -6.09
CA ALA A 21 18.26 17.66 -7.45
C ALA A 21 16.74 17.52 -7.47
N VAL A 22 16.06 18.39 -8.23
CA VAL A 22 14.64 18.25 -8.55
C VAL A 22 14.41 16.90 -9.22
N LYS A 23 13.55 16.06 -8.64
CA LYS A 23 13.26 14.70 -9.12
C LYS A 23 12.05 14.72 -10.04
N ASN A 24 12.16 14.16 -11.23
CA ASN A 24 11.00 13.96 -12.10
C ASN A 24 10.19 12.76 -11.59
N ILE A 25 8.89 12.97 -11.40
CA ILE A 25 7.96 11.95 -10.89
C ILE A 25 6.85 11.67 -11.90
N PRO A 26 6.49 10.39 -12.14
CA PRO A 26 5.38 10.05 -13.01
C PRO A 26 4.03 10.27 -12.30
N TYR A 27 2.99 10.43 -13.11
CA TYR A 27 1.61 10.47 -12.65
C TYR A 27 0.77 9.39 -13.33
N THR A 28 -0.42 9.11 -12.77
CA THR A 28 -1.42 8.23 -13.37
C THR A 28 -2.78 8.91 -13.30
N LEU A 29 -3.46 9.05 -14.43
CA LEU A 29 -4.83 9.56 -14.46
C LEU A 29 -5.77 8.63 -13.67
N LYS A 30 -6.54 9.20 -12.74
CA LYS A 30 -7.44 8.43 -11.86
C LYS A 30 -8.91 8.67 -12.16
N GLY A 31 -9.29 9.89 -12.49
CA GLY A 31 -10.68 10.18 -12.83
C GLY A 31 -10.87 11.60 -13.34
N THR A 32 -12.04 11.83 -13.93
CA THR A 32 -12.45 13.12 -14.48
C THR A 32 -13.70 13.61 -13.74
N ILE A 33 -13.73 14.90 -13.39
CA ILE A 33 -14.85 15.56 -12.71
C ILE A 33 -15.53 16.51 -13.70
N ASN A 34 -16.45 15.95 -14.48
CA ASN A 34 -17.15 16.71 -15.51
C ASN A 34 -17.96 17.89 -14.92
N GLY A 35 -17.83 19.05 -15.56
CA GLY A 35 -18.51 20.29 -15.19
C GLY A 35 -17.97 20.97 -13.93
N CYS A 36 -16.78 20.59 -13.44
CA CYS A 36 -16.13 21.24 -12.30
C CYS A 36 -15.95 22.75 -12.54
N GLY A 37 -15.66 23.12 -13.80
CA GLY A 37 -15.48 24.49 -14.24
C GLY A 37 -14.01 24.86 -14.06
N THR A 38 -13.67 25.22 -12.81
CA THR A 38 -12.30 25.33 -12.33
C THR A 38 -12.20 24.55 -11.01
N MET A 39 -11.36 23.52 -10.96
CA MET A 39 -11.00 22.86 -9.71
C MET A 39 -10.13 23.80 -8.86
N GLN A 40 -10.37 23.80 -7.55
CA GLN A 40 -9.63 24.56 -6.54
C GLN A 40 -9.22 23.61 -5.42
N GLY A 41 -9.46 23.91 -4.14
CA GLY A 41 -8.98 23.10 -3.02
C GLY A 41 -9.39 21.62 -3.03
N GLY A 42 -8.54 20.77 -2.46
CA GLY A 42 -8.74 19.33 -2.40
C GLY A 42 -8.39 18.76 -1.03
N ALA A 43 -9.02 17.68 -0.61
CA ALA A 43 -8.74 17.01 0.66
C ALA A 43 -9.15 15.54 0.63
N SER A 44 -8.77 14.78 1.67
CA SER A 44 -9.29 13.43 1.91
C SER A 44 -9.73 13.23 3.35
N ASP A 45 -10.81 12.47 3.55
CA ASP A 45 -11.25 12.01 4.87
C ASP A 45 -10.66 10.65 5.28
N GLY A 46 -9.75 10.09 4.47
CA GLY A 46 -9.21 8.73 4.62
C GLY A 46 -10.00 7.65 3.87
N GLN A 47 -11.13 7.99 3.27
CA GLN A 47 -11.93 7.07 2.45
C GLN A 47 -12.19 7.62 1.04
N TYR A 48 -12.46 8.92 0.95
CA TYR A 48 -12.83 9.61 -0.26
C TYR A 48 -11.93 10.82 -0.49
N LEU A 49 -11.90 11.27 -1.74
CA LEU A 49 -11.32 12.53 -2.14
C LEU A 49 -12.43 13.58 -2.26
N TYR A 50 -12.10 14.81 -1.93
CA TYR A 50 -12.99 15.95 -1.98
C TYR A 50 -12.34 17.03 -2.80
N TYR A 51 -13.10 17.63 -3.72
CA TYR A 51 -12.62 18.72 -4.56
C TYR A 51 -13.61 19.88 -4.53
N ILE A 52 -13.11 21.10 -4.43
CA ILE A 52 -13.88 22.32 -4.61
C ILE A 52 -13.89 22.64 -6.10
N CYS A 53 -15.08 22.73 -6.67
CA CYS A 53 -15.31 23.07 -8.06
C CYS A 53 -16.00 24.43 -8.15
N VAL A 54 -15.37 25.39 -8.82
CA VAL A 54 -15.93 26.72 -9.09
C VAL A 54 -16.62 26.68 -10.45
N THR A 55 -17.93 26.88 -10.46
CA THR A 55 -18.72 26.79 -11.69
C THR A 55 -18.77 28.14 -12.41
N ASP A 56 -18.39 28.18 -13.67
CA ASP A 56 -18.16 29.44 -14.41
C ASP A 56 -19.43 30.25 -14.70
N ASN A 57 -20.59 29.60 -14.77
CA ASN A 57 -21.85 30.27 -15.09
C ASN A 57 -22.32 31.25 -14.01
N ASP A 58 -21.84 31.12 -12.77
CA ASP A 58 -22.24 31.98 -11.65
C ASP A 58 -21.15 32.18 -10.58
N SER A 59 -19.91 31.72 -10.83
CA SER A 59 -18.77 31.79 -9.89
C SER A 59 -19.05 31.19 -8.50
N ARG A 60 -20.05 30.30 -8.39
CA ARG A 60 -20.35 29.59 -7.14
C ARG A 60 -19.52 28.31 -7.01
N LEU A 61 -19.35 27.87 -5.77
CA LEU A 61 -18.49 26.75 -5.41
C LEU A 61 -19.35 25.53 -5.09
N ARG A 62 -18.90 24.34 -5.44
CA ARG A 62 -19.48 23.07 -4.94
C ARG A 62 -18.37 22.16 -4.45
N ILE A 63 -18.65 21.38 -3.42
CA ILE A 63 -17.75 20.33 -2.95
C ILE A 63 -18.21 19.03 -3.61
N VAL A 64 -17.32 18.40 -4.36
CA VAL A 64 -17.55 17.11 -5.02
C VAL A 64 -16.79 16.04 -4.24
N LYS A 65 -17.52 15.04 -3.76
CA LYS A 65 -16.96 13.86 -3.11
C LYS A 65 -16.79 12.76 -4.15
N VAL A 66 -15.58 12.23 -4.30
CA VAL A 66 -15.26 11.20 -5.28
C VAL A 66 -14.50 10.05 -4.63
N THR A 67 -14.63 8.86 -5.20
CA THR A 67 -13.76 7.73 -4.90
C THR A 67 -12.38 7.92 -5.53
N PRO A 68 -11.33 7.26 -5.01
CA PRO A 68 -9.99 7.30 -5.61
C PRO A 68 -9.91 6.77 -7.05
N ASP A 69 -10.92 6.06 -7.56
CA ASP A 69 -11.01 5.59 -8.95
C ASP A 69 -11.85 6.50 -9.87
N GLY A 70 -12.29 7.66 -9.39
CA GLY A 70 -12.95 8.68 -10.21
C GLY A 70 -14.46 8.71 -10.14
N SER A 71 -15.11 7.82 -9.40
CA SER A 71 -16.56 7.79 -9.28
C SER A 71 -17.06 8.91 -8.37
N ILE A 72 -17.98 9.74 -8.85
CA ILE A 72 -18.64 10.75 -8.03
C ILE A 72 -19.61 10.05 -7.07
N VAL A 73 -19.40 10.26 -5.77
CA VAL A 73 -20.21 9.69 -4.69
C VAL A 73 -21.34 10.62 -4.31
N ASN A 74 -21.02 11.90 -4.10
CA ASN A 74 -21.99 12.91 -3.70
C ASN A 74 -21.47 14.32 -4.03
N GLN A 75 -22.37 15.31 -4.06
CA GLN A 75 -22.02 16.71 -4.28
C GLN A 75 -22.84 17.63 -3.39
N SER A 76 -22.22 18.70 -2.93
CA SER A 76 -22.92 19.75 -2.17
C SER A 76 -23.86 20.56 -3.07
N LYS A 77 -24.78 21.29 -2.44
CA LYS A 77 -25.39 22.48 -3.06
C LYS A 77 -24.29 23.51 -3.35
N LYS A 78 -24.58 24.42 -4.28
CA LYS A 78 -23.67 25.53 -4.62
C LYS A 78 -23.58 26.54 -3.47
N PHE A 79 -22.37 26.81 -3.01
CA PHE A 79 -22.01 27.86 -2.06
C PHE A 79 -21.71 29.18 -2.79
N THR A 80 -22.03 30.29 -2.13
CA THR A 80 -21.61 31.63 -2.58
C THR A 80 -20.16 31.91 -2.18
N ARG A 81 -19.51 32.87 -2.84
CA ARG A 81 -18.18 33.35 -2.43
C ARG A 81 -18.16 33.94 -1.01
N GLY A 82 -19.27 34.49 -0.53
CA GLY A 82 -19.37 34.95 0.87
C GLY A 82 -19.34 33.79 1.89
N GLN A 83 -19.68 32.57 1.47
CA GLN A 83 -19.65 31.39 2.33
C GLN A 83 -18.26 30.74 2.39
N LEU A 84 -17.61 30.53 1.23
CA LEU A 84 -16.36 29.77 1.12
C LEU A 84 -15.17 30.54 0.51
N GLY A 85 -15.32 31.84 0.21
CA GLY A 85 -14.30 32.61 -0.51
C GLY A 85 -14.13 32.09 -1.94
N HIS A 86 -12.89 32.11 -2.43
CA HIS A 86 -12.46 31.54 -3.69
C HIS A 86 -12.22 30.02 -3.59
N GLY A 87 -12.20 29.46 -2.36
CA GLY A 87 -12.06 28.02 -2.13
C GLY A 87 -10.70 27.46 -2.53
N ASN A 88 -9.66 28.30 -2.50
CA ASN A 88 -8.31 27.99 -2.99
C ASN A 88 -7.75 26.68 -2.44
N ASP A 89 -8.06 26.34 -1.20
CA ASP A 89 -7.53 25.14 -0.59
C ASP A 89 -8.44 24.57 0.51
N MET A 90 -8.30 23.28 0.76
CA MET A 90 -9.09 22.53 1.72
C MET A 90 -8.21 21.48 2.41
N THR A 91 -8.53 21.12 3.63
CA THR A 91 -7.93 19.96 4.31
C THR A 91 -8.99 19.24 5.12
N TYR A 92 -8.64 18.14 5.78
CA TYR A 92 -9.54 17.41 6.66
C TYR A 92 -9.00 17.36 8.08
N ASN A 93 -9.78 17.87 9.02
CA ASN A 93 -9.49 17.68 10.44
C ASN A 93 -10.05 16.33 10.88
N SER A 94 -9.19 15.32 10.99
CA SER A 94 -9.59 13.96 11.36
C SER A 94 -10.06 13.81 12.81
N LYS A 95 -9.66 14.71 13.73
CA LYS A 95 -10.15 14.70 15.12
C LYS A 95 -11.59 15.19 15.23
N LEU A 96 -11.93 16.23 14.46
CA LEU A 96 -13.27 16.82 14.42
C LEU A 96 -14.17 16.13 13.39
N LYS A 97 -13.57 15.38 12.46
CA LYS A 97 -14.24 14.76 11.31
C LYS A 97 -14.92 15.78 10.39
N LEU A 98 -14.24 16.91 10.15
CA LEU A 98 -14.75 18.02 9.35
C LEU A 98 -13.74 18.41 8.26
N LEU A 99 -14.25 18.75 7.08
CA LEU A 99 -13.46 19.47 6.07
C LEU A 99 -13.20 20.89 6.57
N VAL A 100 -12.02 21.41 6.29
CA VAL A 100 -11.60 22.76 6.69
C VAL A 100 -11.17 23.52 5.44
N VAL A 101 -11.94 24.55 5.08
CA VAL A 101 -11.75 25.33 3.85
C VAL A 101 -11.19 26.70 4.19
N GLY A 102 -10.11 27.09 3.53
CA GLY A 102 -9.59 28.46 3.57
C GLY A 102 -10.46 29.39 2.72
N THR A 103 -10.91 30.52 3.28
CA THR A 103 -11.88 31.41 2.60
C THR A 103 -11.26 32.69 2.08
N TRP A 104 -10.03 32.63 1.58
CA TRP A 104 -9.42 33.77 0.89
C TRP A 104 -10.22 34.15 -0.37
N ASP A 105 -10.30 35.45 -0.69
CA ASP A 105 -10.84 35.97 -1.96
C ASP A 105 -10.08 37.26 -2.36
N LYS A 106 -10.45 37.92 -3.48
CA LYS A 106 -9.77 39.11 -4.04
C LYS A 106 -9.57 40.29 -3.06
N GLY A 107 -10.33 40.35 -1.96
CA GLY A 107 -10.17 41.34 -0.87
C GLY A 107 -9.27 40.87 0.29
N GLY A 108 -8.63 39.70 0.17
CA GLY A 108 -8.02 38.96 1.27
C GLY A 108 -9.03 38.07 2.01
N GLY A 109 -8.53 37.20 2.89
CA GLY A 109 -9.37 36.42 3.77
C GLY A 109 -8.57 35.74 4.86
N LYS A 110 -9.02 35.94 6.11
CA LYS A 110 -8.36 35.46 7.33
C LYS A 110 -9.14 34.35 8.05
N SER A 111 -10.19 33.84 7.42
CA SER A 111 -11.09 32.88 8.03
C SER A 111 -11.03 31.50 7.39
N VAL A 112 -11.35 30.49 8.20
CA VAL A 112 -11.56 29.12 7.77
C VAL A 112 -12.97 28.66 8.12
N LYS A 113 -13.51 27.75 7.33
CA LYS A 113 -14.84 27.17 7.52
C LYS A 113 -14.73 25.67 7.73
N PHE A 114 -15.43 25.18 8.75
CA PHE A 114 -15.52 23.76 9.06
C PHE A 114 -16.82 23.23 8.49
N ILE A 115 -16.73 22.21 7.66
CA ILE A 115 -17.84 21.68 6.88
C ILE A 115 -17.99 20.20 7.18
N ASP A 116 -19.22 19.78 7.45
CA ASP A 116 -19.54 18.36 7.62
C ASP A 116 -19.45 17.64 6.26
N PRO A 117 -18.61 16.61 6.13
CA PRO A 117 -18.38 15.93 4.85
C PRO A 117 -19.58 15.12 4.36
N ASN A 118 -20.57 14.86 5.21
CA ASN A 118 -21.77 14.07 4.88
C ASN A 118 -22.95 14.96 4.53
N THR A 119 -23.13 16.08 5.24
CA THR A 119 -24.26 17.00 5.02
C THR A 119 -23.89 18.27 4.25
N TYR A 120 -22.60 18.57 4.14
CA TYR A 120 -22.05 19.83 3.61
C TYR A 120 -22.48 21.09 4.35
N GLU A 121 -22.95 20.94 5.59
CA GLU A 121 -23.28 22.08 6.45
C GLU A 121 -22.02 22.73 7.02
N ILE A 122 -21.97 24.07 6.99
CA ILE A 122 -20.93 24.84 7.67
C ILE A 122 -21.21 24.78 9.18
N LYS A 123 -20.40 24.02 9.92
CA LYS A 123 -20.55 23.81 11.37
C LYS A 123 -19.89 24.91 12.19
N LYS A 124 -18.77 25.46 11.71
CA LYS A 124 -17.99 26.46 12.45
C LYS A 124 -17.22 27.39 11.51
N THR A 125 -17.01 28.63 11.94
CA THR A 125 -16.07 29.57 11.32
C THR A 125 -15.01 29.95 12.35
N MET A 126 -13.75 29.99 11.96
CA MET A 126 -12.66 30.54 12.77
C MET A 126 -11.84 31.55 11.97
N SER A 127 -11.03 32.36 12.64
CA SER A 127 -10.12 33.30 11.99
C SER A 127 -8.73 33.20 12.60
N THR A 128 -7.71 33.43 11.78
CA THR A 128 -6.32 33.57 12.26
C THR A 128 -6.23 34.78 13.20
N ASN A 129 -5.57 34.59 14.34
CA ASN A 129 -5.44 35.65 15.34
C ASN A 129 -4.48 36.78 14.93
N ASP A 130 -3.59 36.51 13.97
CA ASP A 130 -2.58 37.45 13.48
C ASP A 130 -3.00 38.14 12.16
N GLY A 131 -4.22 37.86 11.67
CA GLY A 131 -4.75 38.45 10.44
C GLY A 131 -4.14 37.89 9.15
N SER A 132 -3.37 36.80 9.23
CA SER A 132 -2.77 36.18 8.05
C SER A 132 -3.80 35.62 7.08
N SER A 133 -3.42 35.60 5.80
CA SER A 133 -4.17 34.97 4.71
C SER A 133 -4.40 33.48 4.96
N THR A 134 -5.56 33.00 4.55
CA THR A 134 -6.01 31.59 4.59
C THR A 134 -6.10 30.99 3.19
N SER A 135 -5.22 31.42 2.28
CA SER A 135 -5.23 31.03 0.86
C SER A 135 -4.75 29.60 0.59
N ASN A 136 -4.11 28.94 1.56
CA ASN A 136 -3.75 27.53 1.53
C ASN A 136 -3.77 26.95 2.94
N ILE A 137 -4.05 25.65 3.08
CA ILE A 137 -4.22 25.03 4.39
C ILE A 137 -3.93 23.53 4.37
N CYS A 138 -3.17 23.05 5.35
CA CYS A 138 -3.10 21.62 5.67
C CYS A 138 -3.22 21.38 7.18
N TYR A 139 -3.54 20.15 7.59
CA TYR A 139 -3.74 19.76 8.98
C TYR A 139 -2.89 18.54 9.37
N ASN A 140 -2.18 18.64 10.50
CA ASN A 140 -1.49 17.52 11.11
C ASN A 140 -2.26 17.00 12.32
N SER A 141 -2.76 15.77 12.20
CA SER A 141 -3.54 15.08 13.23
C SER A 141 -2.72 14.70 14.46
N THR A 142 -1.41 14.48 14.31
CA THR A 142 -0.51 14.07 15.40
C THR A 142 -0.31 15.23 16.37
N THR A 143 -0.07 16.43 15.86
CA THR A 143 0.20 17.62 16.67
C THR A 143 -1.02 18.51 16.89
N ASP A 144 -2.13 18.23 16.20
CA ASP A 144 -3.35 19.06 16.19
C ASP A 144 -3.08 20.49 15.71
N GLN A 145 -2.30 20.61 14.64
CA GLN A 145 -1.82 21.90 14.12
C GLN A 145 -2.20 22.07 12.67
N TYR A 146 -2.31 23.34 12.27
CA TYR A 146 -2.52 23.74 10.88
C TYR A 146 -1.30 24.48 10.36
N VAL A 147 -1.06 24.36 9.06
CA VAL A 147 -0.13 25.22 8.34
C VAL A 147 -0.92 26.08 7.37
N LEU A 148 -0.72 27.40 7.43
CA LEU A 148 -1.25 28.35 6.43
C LEU A 148 -0.15 29.35 6.05
N GLY A 149 0.12 29.53 4.76
CA GLY A 149 1.14 30.46 4.26
C GLY A 149 2.54 30.21 4.85
N GLY A 150 2.85 28.94 5.15
CA GLY A 150 4.07 28.49 5.80
C GLY A 150 4.16 28.75 7.30
N LYS A 151 3.11 29.26 7.95
CA LYS A 151 3.04 29.51 9.40
C LYS A 151 2.31 28.38 10.11
N ILE A 152 2.78 27.99 11.30
CA ILE A 152 2.10 26.98 12.14
C ILE A 152 1.09 27.66 13.08
N TYR A 153 -0.11 27.10 13.13
CA TYR A 153 -1.19 27.48 14.04
C TYR A 153 -1.63 26.28 14.87
N ASP A 154 -2.10 26.55 16.09
CA ASP A 154 -2.79 25.53 16.90
C ASP A 154 -4.22 25.25 16.41
N ALA A 155 -4.92 24.33 17.07
CA ALA A 155 -6.30 23.96 16.77
C ALA A 155 -7.30 25.14 16.81
N ASN A 156 -6.94 26.26 17.45
CA ASN A 156 -7.75 27.48 17.56
C ASN A 156 -7.30 28.59 16.59
N PHE A 157 -6.44 28.28 15.61
CA PHE A 157 -5.90 29.24 14.65
C PHE A 157 -5.10 30.37 15.33
N LYS A 158 -4.47 30.07 16.46
CA LYS A 158 -3.49 30.95 17.09
C LYS A 158 -2.10 30.67 16.51
N TYR A 159 -1.47 31.70 15.96
CA TYR A 159 -0.13 31.61 15.43
C TYR A 159 0.86 31.22 16.53
N SER A 160 1.63 30.17 16.27
CA SER A 160 2.63 29.63 17.21
C SER A 160 3.90 30.47 17.34
N GLY A 161 4.10 31.46 16.45
CA GLY A 161 5.38 32.17 16.33
C GLY A 161 6.37 31.52 15.36
N LYS A 162 6.08 30.29 14.86
CA LYS A 162 6.98 29.55 13.96
C LYS A 162 6.51 29.62 12.50
N ARG A 163 7.43 30.02 11.62
CA ARG A 163 7.30 29.95 10.16
C ARG A 163 8.26 28.91 9.60
N LEU A 164 7.74 27.98 8.80
CA LEU A 164 8.46 26.85 8.20
C LEU A 164 9.05 27.19 6.83
N TYR A 165 8.31 27.93 6.02
CA TYR A 165 8.77 28.37 4.70
C TYR A 165 8.13 29.71 4.30
N THR A 166 8.68 30.34 3.27
CA THR A 166 8.07 31.45 2.54
C THR A 166 7.79 31.04 1.10
N PRO A 167 6.85 31.68 0.39
CA PRO A 167 6.62 31.38 -1.01
C PRO A 167 7.89 31.45 -1.87
N SER A 168 8.68 32.51 -1.73
CA SER A 168 9.96 32.66 -2.44
C SER A 168 10.99 31.60 -2.05
N GLY A 169 11.06 31.21 -0.77
CA GLY A 169 11.97 30.16 -0.34
C GLY A 169 11.62 28.80 -0.94
N VAL A 170 10.33 28.53 -1.17
CA VAL A 170 9.90 27.34 -1.91
C VAL A 170 10.34 27.40 -3.37
N ASP A 171 10.24 28.57 -3.98
CA ASP A 171 10.65 28.77 -5.38
C ASP A 171 12.18 28.56 -5.53
N ASP A 172 12.96 29.04 -4.56
CA ASP A 172 14.42 28.80 -4.47
C ASP A 172 14.73 27.31 -4.26
N ASP A 173 14.10 26.67 -3.27
CA ASP A 173 14.34 25.26 -2.92
C ASP A 173 13.90 24.29 -4.03
N ALA A 174 12.84 24.64 -4.77
CA ALA A 174 12.33 23.87 -5.89
C ALA A 174 13.01 24.23 -7.22
N ASN A 175 13.97 25.16 -7.20
CA ASN A 175 14.72 25.63 -8.37
C ASN A 175 13.81 26.07 -9.54
N THR A 176 12.75 26.81 -9.24
CA THR A 176 11.81 27.32 -10.25
C THR A 176 12.39 28.58 -10.90
N THR A 177 13.39 28.40 -11.76
CA THR A 177 14.20 29.50 -12.33
C THR A 177 13.68 30.06 -13.66
N GLU A 178 12.65 29.44 -14.25
CA GLU A 178 12.12 29.80 -15.57
C GLU A 178 10.64 30.17 -15.48
N GLY A 179 10.25 31.40 -15.82
CA GLY A 179 8.83 31.78 -15.97
C GLY A 179 8.16 32.38 -14.72
N LYS A 180 6.84 32.54 -14.79
CA LYS A 180 6.03 33.05 -13.65
C LYS A 180 5.56 31.87 -12.81
N VAL A 181 5.72 31.98 -11.50
CA VAL A 181 5.34 30.92 -10.56
C VAL A 181 4.01 31.24 -9.89
N LEU A 182 3.06 30.31 -9.95
CA LEU A 182 1.77 30.38 -9.27
C LEU A 182 1.81 29.56 -7.98
N ASN A 183 1.24 30.13 -6.93
CA ASN A 183 1.03 29.45 -5.66
C ASN A 183 -0.29 28.69 -5.73
N GLN A 184 -0.22 27.38 -5.49
CA GLN A 184 -1.40 26.51 -5.45
C GLN A 184 -1.58 25.90 -4.05
N GLY A 185 -2.30 24.78 -3.97
CA GLY A 185 -2.60 24.09 -2.72
C GLY A 185 -1.37 23.55 -1.96
N ILE A 186 -1.59 23.26 -0.68
CA ILE A 186 -0.65 22.55 0.18
C ILE A 186 -1.31 21.32 0.80
N GLU A 187 -0.52 20.35 1.22
CA GLU A 187 -1.00 19.18 1.95
C GLU A 187 0.04 18.79 2.99
N CYS A 188 -0.33 18.07 4.04
CA CYS A 188 0.64 17.54 4.99
C CYS A 188 0.20 16.23 5.63
N ASP A 189 1.20 15.48 6.12
CA ASP A 189 1.01 14.32 6.96
C ASP A 189 1.76 14.50 8.29
N ALA A 190 1.89 13.41 9.06
CA ALA A 190 2.58 13.43 10.35
C ALA A 190 4.08 13.81 10.24
N SER A 191 4.70 13.61 9.06
CA SER A 191 6.13 13.69 8.83
C SER A 191 6.53 14.89 7.96
N TYR A 192 5.70 15.24 6.98
CA TYR A 192 6.06 16.20 5.94
C TYR A 192 4.94 17.17 5.58
N ILE A 193 5.36 18.30 5.00
CA ILE A 193 4.51 19.33 4.41
C ILE A 193 4.87 19.45 2.93
N TYR A 194 3.86 19.39 2.08
CA TYR A 194 3.96 19.40 0.64
C TYR A 194 3.40 20.70 0.11
N VAL A 195 4.18 21.38 -0.73
CA VAL A 195 3.85 22.70 -1.23
C VAL A 195 3.93 22.69 -2.74
N MET A 196 2.78 22.88 -3.40
CA MET A 196 2.71 22.86 -4.85
C MET A 196 2.99 24.21 -5.49
N ARG A 197 3.64 24.18 -6.64
CA ARG A 197 3.89 25.30 -7.53
C ARG A 197 3.57 24.92 -8.96
N VAL A 198 3.03 25.88 -9.70
CA VAL A 198 2.88 25.79 -11.15
C VAL A 198 3.78 26.83 -11.76
N VAL A 199 4.67 26.38 -12.64
CA VAL A 199 5.61 27.24 -13.35
C VAL A 199 5.10 27.44 -14.76
N TRP A 200 4.78 28.68 -15.12
CA TRP A 200 4.18 29.03 -16.40
C TRP A 200 5.19 29.66 -17.38
N GLY A 201 5.22 29.15 -18.61
CA GLY A 201 6.08 29.57 -19.73
C GLY A 201 5.96 28.63 -20.94
N GLU A 202 6.85 28.74 -21.93
CA GLU A 202 6.86 27.88 -23.14
C GLU A 202 6.99 26.37 -22.83
N ARG A 203 7.52 26.03 -21.65
CA ARG A 203 7.68 24.66 -21.13
C ARG A 203 7.18 24.56 -19.70
N GLY A 204 5.95 25.03 -19.44
CA GLY A 204 5.40 25.03 -18.09
C GLY A 204 5.36 23.64 -17.45
N TYR A 205 5.39 23.59 -16.12
CA TYR A 205 5.36 22.34 -15.35
C TYR A 205 4.78 22.51 -13.94
N ASN A 206 4.38 21.39 -13.35
CA ASN A 206 3.96 21.30 -11.94
C ASN A 206 5.13 20.79 -11.09
N ILE A 207 5.34 21.35 -9.91
CA ILE A 207 6.39 20.93 -8.98
C ILE A 207 5.91 20.98 -7.53
N ILE A 208 6.35 20.01 -6.73
CA ILE A 208 5.99 19.86 -5.32
C ILE A 208 7.26 19.90 -4.49
N ALA A 209 7.39 20.89 -3.61
CA ALA A 209 8.44 20.93 -2.60
C ALA A 209 7.97 20.24 -1.32
N ALA A 210 8.84 19.43 -0.72
CA ALA A 210 8.57 18.75 0.55
C ALA A 210 9.45 19.32 1.66
N TYR A 211 8.85 19.56 2.81
CA TYR A 211 9.50 20.07 4.01
C TYR A 211 9.22 19.15 5.19
N ASP A 212 10.19 19.01 6.10
CA ASP A 212 9.89 18.46 7.41
C ASP A 212 9.24 19.51 8.33
N TRP A 213 8.71 19.08 9.48
CA TRP A 213 8.10 19.97 10.47
C TRP A 213 9.10 20.89 11.21
N THR A 214 10.40 20.81 10.88
CA THR A 214 11.40 21.80 11.30
C THR A 214 11.48 22.99 10.35
N GLY A 215 11.01 22.83 9.11
CA GLY A 215 11.08 23.82 8.03
C GLY A 215 12.24 23.56 7.07
N LYS A 216 12.92 22.42 7.19
CA LYS A 216 13.99 22.03 6.28
C LYS A 216 13.40 21.43 5.01
N ASN A 217 13.83 21.93 3.85
CA ASN A 217 13.52 21.27 2.58
C ASN A 217 14.16 19.86 2.53
N VAL A 218 13.36 18.87 2.19
CA VAL A 218 13.77 17.46 2.09
C VAL A 218 13.63 16.89 0.68
N GLY A 219 13.19 17.70 -0.27
CA GLY A 219 13.08 17.31 -1.67
C GLY A 219 12.18 18.24 -2.49
N ALA A 220 12.33 18.14 -3.81
CA ALA A 220 11.46 18.78 -4.80
C ALA A 220 11.16 17.80 -5.93
N TYR A 221 9.90 17.74 -6.36
CA TYR A 221 9.37 16.73 -7.27
C TYR A 221 8.62 17.37 -8.43
N LYS A 222 9.20 17.34 -9.62
CA LYS A 222 8.58 17.84 -10.85
C LYS A 222 7.69 16.76 -11.47
N VAL A 223 6.43 17.07 -11.72
CA VAL A 223 5.50 16.14 -12.37
C VAL A 223 5.84 16.05 -13.85
N ALA A 224 6.30 14.88 -14.28
CA ALA A 224 6.79 14.67 -15.64
C ALA A 224 5.64 14.71 -16.66
N ASP A 225 5.86 15.41 -17.78
CA ASP A 225 5.01 15.40 -18.97
C ASP A 225 3.52 15.74 -18.72
N LEU A 226 3.26 16.58 -17.71
CA LEU A 226 1.94 17.16 -17.42
C LEU A 226 1.95 18.66 -17.73
N ASN A 227 1.33 19.03 -18.86
CA ASN A 227 1.27 20.41 -19.34
C ASN A 227 0.01 21.18 -18.91
N ASP A 228 -0.83 20.55 -18.09
CA ASP A 228 -2.03 21.12 -17.51
C ASP A 228 -1.76 21.71 -16.11
N GLU A 229 -2.63 22.61 -15.65
CA GLU A 229 -2.46 23.33 -14.37
C GLU A 229 -2.91 22.48 -13.18
N GLY A 230 -1.99 22.17 -12.26
CA GLY A 230 -2.31 21.57 -10.97
C GLY A 230 -2.89 22.61 -10.00
N GLU A 231 -3.93 22.24 -9.24
CA GLU A 231 -4.72 23.17 -8.41
C GLU A 231 -4.63 22.85 -6.91
N ASN A 232 -4.69 21.58 -6.55
CA ASN A 232 -4.67 21.12 -5.16
C ASN A 232 -3.95 19.77 -5.01
N MET A 233 -3.77 19.36 -3.75
CA MET A 233 -3.23 18.06 -3.38
C MET A 233 -4.08 17.42 -2.29
N ALA A 234 -4.10 16.09 -2.25
CA ALA A 234 -4.72 15.33 -1.17
C ALA A 234 -3.98 14.01 -0.91
N ILE A 235 -3.87 13.60 0.35
CA ILE A 235 -3.32 12.27 0.71
C ILE A 235 -4.45 11.35 1.17
N LEU A 236 -4.61 10.22 0.48
CA LEU A 236 -5.57 9.17 0.84
C LEU A 236 -4.83 7.83 0.99
N ASN A 237 -4.80 7.29 2.21
CA ASN A 237 -4.12 6.02 2.52
C ASN A 237 -2.64 5.99 2.06
N GLY A 238 -1.92 7.09 2.29
CA GLY A 238 -0.52 7.24 1.87
C GLY A 238 -0.35 7.49 0.37
N VAL A 239 -1.43 7.52 -0.41
CA VAL A 239 -1.40 7.81 -1.84
C VAL A 239 -1.63 9.30 -2.06
N PHE A 240 -0.80 9.88 -2.91
CA PHE A 240 -0.84 11.30 -3.21
C PHE A 240 -1.66 11.56 -4.48
N TYR A 241 -2.63 12.44 -4.36
CA TYR A 241 -3.48 12.86 -5.46
C TYR A 241 -3.27 14.35 -5.74
N MET A 242 -3.38 14.73 -7.00
CA MET A 242 -3.32 16.11 -7.45
C MET A 242 -4.53 16.39 -8.34
N GLY A 243 -5.29 17.42 -8.01
CA GLY A 243 -6.35 17.94 -8.88
C GLY A 243 -5.75 18.79 -9.99
N VAL A 244 -6.27 18.63 -11.21
CA VAL A 244 -5.72 19.22 -12.43
C VAL A 244 -6.85 19.83 -13.26
N ASN A 245 -6.67 21.08 -13.65
CA ASN A 245 -7.54 21.74 -14.60
C ASN A 245 -7.05 21.49 -16.02
N GLU A 246 -7.91 20.89 -16.85
CA GLU A 246 -7.58 20.57 -18.24
C GLU A 246 -7.43 21.88 -19.04
N GLY A 247 -6.29 22.10 -19.70
CA GLY A 247 -6.05 23.30 -20.49
C GLY A 247 -4.67 23.90 -20.26
N GLY A 248 -4.31 24.90 -21.07
CA GLY A 248 -3.01 25.55 -20.97
C GLY A 248 -2.78 26.14 -19.58
N MET A 249 -1.56 26.00 -19.05
CA MET A 249 -1.18 26.56 -17.76
C MET A 249 -1.58 28.03 -17.64
N SER A 250 -2.21 28.40 -16.51
CA SER A 250 -2.75 29.72 -16.18
C SER A 250 -4.07 30.12 -16.86
N SER A 251 -4.75 29.20 -17.57
CA SER A 251 -6.00 29.52 -18.28
C SER A 251 -7.27 29.18 -17.51
N GLY A 252 -7.16 28.48 -16.36
CA GLY A 252 -8.31 28.08 -15.54
C GLY A 252 -9.32 27.26 -16.33
N GLY A 253 -9.02 25.96 -16.54
CA GLY A 253 -9.95 24.89 -16.96
C GLY A 253 -10.75 25.08 -18.26
N ASN A 254 -10.69 24.12 -19.18
CA ASN A 254 -11.58 24.03 -20.33
C ASN A 254 -12.85 23.22 -20.00
N PHE A 255 -13.55 23.57 -18.91
CA PHE A 255 -14.93 23.24 -18.48
C PHE A 255 -15.49 21.81 -18.60
N ARG A 256 -14.82 20.89 -19.29
CA ARG A 256 -15.38 19.64 -19.80
C ARG A 256 -14.70 18.44 -19.16
N ASN A 257 -13.37 18.46 -18.97
CA ASN A 257 -12.66 17.30 -18.45
C ASN A 257 -11.60 17.59 -17.37
N ASP A 258 -11.82 18.52 -16.42
CA ASP A 258 -10.94 18.61 -15.24
C ASP A 258 -10.83 17.26 -14.56
N TYR A 259 -9.63 16.93 -14.10
CA TYR A 259 -9.30 15.57 -13.69
C TYR A 259 -8.42 15.56 -12.47
N PHE A 260 -8.18 14.37 -11.94
CA PHE A 260 -7.21 14.20 -10.89
C PHE A 260 -6.31 13.01 -11.19
N VAL A 261 -5.07 13.17 -10.77
CA VAL A 261 -4.01 12.19 -11.00
C VAL A 261 -3.49 11.70 -9.67
N GLN A 262 -3.00 10.47 -9.67
CA GLN A 262 -2.15 9.95 -8.62
C GLN A 262 -0.69 10.29 -8.95
N LEU A 263 0.04 10.81 -7.98
CA LEU A 263 1.47 11.08 -8.10
C LEU A 263 2.28 9.95 -7.47
N ASN A 264 3.33 9.50 -8.17
CA ASN A 264 4.16 8.38 -7.71
C ASN A 264 5.59 8.86 -7.46
N GLY A 265 6.09 8.68 -6.23
CA GLY A 265 7.49 8.98 -5.90
C GLY A 265 7.73 10.30 -5.16
N VAL A 266 6.68 10.94 -4.66
CA VAL A 266 6.80 11.99 -3.63
C VAL A 266 7.19 11.34 -2.30
N ILE A 267 8.12 11.92 -1.54
CA ILE A 267 8.54 11.39 -0.24
C ILE A 267 7.36 11.27 0.73
N GLY A 268 7.35 10.25 1.60
CA GLY A 268 6.24 10.00 2.53
C GLY A 268 5.01 9.34 1.91
N THR A 269 5.00 9.12 0.59
CA THR A 269 3.89 8.47 -0.11
C THR A 269 4.16 6.99 -0.34
N THR A 270 3.13 6.16 -0.11
CA THR A 270 3.11 4.79 -0.59
C THR A 270 2.76 4.83 -2.07
N SER A 271 3.64 4.35 -2.93
CA SER A 271 3.32 4.12 -4.34
C SER A 271 2.14 3.14 -4.44
N SER A 272 0.94 3.59 -4.79
CA SER A 272 -0.20 2.70 -4.98
C SER A 272 -0.20 2.07 -6.36
N GLY A 273 -0.14 0.74 -6.39
CA GLY A 273 -0.76 -0.03 -7.46
C GLY A 273 -2.27 0.23 -7.45
N SER A 274 -2.84 0.45 -8.62
CA SER A 274 -4.27 0.71 -8.80
C SER A 274 -5.15 -0.42 -8.25
N ASN A 275 -5.88 -0.17 -7.17
CA ASN A 275 -7.09 -0.89 -6.82
C ASN A 275 -8.27 -0.23 -7.52
N ASN A 276 -8.67 -0.71 -8.71
CA ASN A 276 -9.92 -0.32 -9.35
C ASN A 276 -10.86 -1.54 -9.37
N CYS A 277 -11.90 -1.50 -8.54
CA CYS A 277 -13.07 -2.37 -8.66
C CYS A 277 -14.04 -1.63 -9.61
N SER A 278 -13.91 -1.85 -10.93
CA SER A 278 -14.78 -1.21 -11.92
C SER A 278 -16.10 -1.97 -12.02
N THR A 279 -17.19 -1.33 -11.62
CA THR A 279 -18.56 -1.73 -11.96
C THR A 279 -18.92 -1.09 -13.30
N SER A 280 -18.86 -1.86 -14.38
CA SER A 280 -19.39 -1.45 -15.68
C SER A 280 -19.79 -2.69 -16.47
N LEU A 281 -20.95 -3.26 -16.14
CA LEU A 281 -21.57 -4.28 -16.98
C LEU A 281 -22.01 -3.64 -18.30
N THR A 282 -21.64 -4.27 -19.40
CA THR A 282 -22.00 -3.91 -20.76
C THR A 282 -23.51 -4.09 -21.01
N PRO A 283 -24.09 -3.44 -22.04
CA PRO A 283 -25.51 -3.62 -22.39
C PRO A 283 -25.92 -5.08 -22.65
N ALA A 284 -24.99 -5.91 -23.15
CA ALA A 284 -25.18 -7.35 -23.37
C ALA A 284 -25.12 -8.20 -22.08
N GLU A 285 -24.66 -7.63 -20.97
CA GLU A 285 -24.71 -8.23 -19.64
C GLU A 285 -26.00 -7.84 -18.90
N LYS A 286 -26.62 -6.69 -19.23
CA LYS A 286 -27.95 -6.31 -18.72
C LYS A 286 -29.10 -7.14 -19.30
N GLU A 287 -29.02 -7.57 -20.56
CA GLU A 287 -30.06 -8.42 -21.18
C GLU A 287 -30.01 -9.88 -20.68
N ARG A 288 -28.84 -10.37 -20.26
CA ARG A 288 -28.72 -11.69 -19.61
C ARG A 288 -29.21 -11.71 -18.17
N ASP A 289 -29.22 -10.56 -17.50
CA ASP A 289 -29.68 -10.40 -16.12
C ASP A 289 -31.22 -10.37 -16.01
N GLN A 290 -31.95 -10.05 -17.08
CA GLN A 290 -33.42 -10.01 -17.06
C GLN A 290 -34.09 -11.38 -17.22
N THR A 291 -33.39 -12.40 -17.73
CA THR A 291 -33.98 -13.74 -17.97
C THR A 291 -33.72 -14.74 -16.84
N TRP A 292 -32.93 -14.36 -15.82
CA TRP A 292 -32.58 -15.23 -14.69
C TRP A 292 -33.10 -14.71 -13.34
N ASN A 293 -34.20 -13.95 -13.34
CA ASN A 293 -34.64 -13.18 -12.15
C ASN A 293 -35.89 -13.71 -11.44
N ASN A 294 -36.35 -14.94 -11.70
CA ASN A 294 -37.63 -15.41 -11.15
C ASN A 294 -37.64 -16.68 -10.28
N GLU A 295 -36.53 -17.41 -10.04
CA GLU A 295 -36.63 -18.66 -9.24
C GLU A 295 -35.60 -18.88 -8.12
N PHE A 296 -34.61 -18.02 -7.88
CA PHE A 296 -33.68 -18.21 -6.76
C PHE A 296 -33.22 -16.89 -6.11
N TRP A 297 -34.14 -16.18 -5.45
CA TRP A 297 -33.80 -15.07 -4.55
C TRP A 297 -34.00 -15.49 -3.09
N ASP A 298 -32.96 -16.05 -2.47
CA ASP A 298 -32.71 -15.88 -1.04
C ASP A 298 -32.13 -14.47 -0.84
N LYS A 299 -32.68 -13.72 0.12
CA LYS A 299 -32.47 -12.28 0.34
C LYS A 299 -31.12 -11.94 1.00
N THR A 300 -30.06 -12.70 0.77
CA THR A 300 -28.80 -12.57 1.53
C THR A 300 -27.53 -12.28 0.72
N ASN A 301 -27.58 -12.21 -0.61
CA ASN A 301 -26.40 -11.85 -1.42
C ASN A 301 -26.51 -10.47 -2.09
N GLN A 302 -26.55 -9.42 -1.26
CA GLN A 302 -25.99 -8.14 -1.69
C GLN A 302 -24.46 -8.27 -1.67
N CYS A 303 -23.78 -7.82 -2.73
CA CYS A 303 -22.36 -7.51 -2.67
C CYS A 303 -22.15 -6.46 -1.57
N THR A 304 -21.83 -6.91 -0.36
CA THR A 304 -21.37 -6.05 0.71
C THR A 304 -19.96 -5.61 0.36
N CYS A 305 -19.83 -4.39 -0.17
CA CYS A 305 -18.64 -3.59 0.11
C CYS A 305 -18.62 -3.44 1.63
N SER A 306 -17.89 -4.31 2.33
CA SER A 306 -17.74 -4.19 3.77
C SER A 306 -17.10 -2.84 4.05
N GLU A 307 -17.91 -1.97 4.62
CA GLU A 307 -17.60 -0.65 5.12
C GLU A 307 -16.25 -0.66 5.84
N ALA A 308 -15.35 0.24 5.43
CA ALA A 308 -14.26 0.66 6.30
C ALA A 308 -14.89 1.47 7.44
N ASN A 309 -15.36 0.76 8.46
CA ASN A 309 -15.65 1.36 9.73
C ASN A 309 -14.34 1.85 10.36
N SER A 310 -14.45 2.93 11.12
CA SER A 310 -13.39 3.87 11.50
C SER A 310 -12.31 3.36 12.48
N SER A 311 -11.72 2.19 12.24
CA SER A 311 -10.58 1.64 12.99
C SER A 311 -9.37 1.54 12.06
N GLY A 312 -8.18 1.92 12.52
CA GLY A 312 -6.94 2.00 11.71
C GLY A 312 -6.35 0.65 11.29
N MET A 313 -7.18 -0.38 11.10
CA MET A 313 -6.78 -1.76 10.80
C MET A 313 -6.81 -2.02 9.29
N ILE A 314 -5.67 -2.44 8.71
CA ILE A 314 -5.51 -2.65 7.27
C ILE A 314 -5.50 -4.16 6.95
N GLY A 315 -6.53 -4.65 6.27
CA GLY A 315 -6.61 -6.03 5.79
C GLY A 315 -8.03 -6.60 5.86
N ASN A 316 -8.27 -7.70 5.15
CA ASN A 316 -9.55 -8.43 5.16
C ASN A 316 -9.57 -9.62 6.13
N THR A 317 -8.43 -9.96 6.73
CA THR A 317 -8.28 -11.03 7.72
C THR A 317 -7.58 -10.49 8.96
N ASN A 318 -7.83 -11.09 10.12
CA ASN A 318 -7.14 -10.69 11.35
C ASN A 318 -5.62 -10.91 11.25
N PHE A 319 -5.17 -11.95 10.52
CA PHE A 319 -3.75 -12.14 10.19
C PHE A 319 -3.13 -10.88 9.54
N LYS A 320 -3.74 -10.39 8.46
CA LYS A 320 -3.22 -9.24 7.70
C LYS A 320 -3.34 -7.95 8.51
N LYS A 321 -4.43 -7.78 9.25
CA LYS A 321 -4.65 -6.65 10.17
C LYS A 321 -3.56 -6.56 11.23
N ILE A 322 -3.17 -7.67 11.84
CA ILE A 322 -2.10 -7.71 12.84
C ILE A 322 -0.72 -7.48 12.21
N ALA A 323 -0.45 -8.12 11.07
CA ALA A 323 0.81 -7.97 10.36
C ALA A 323 1.08 -6.50 10.00
N THR A 324 0.09 -5.84 9.37
CA THR A 324 0.19 -4.43 8.99
C THR A 324 0.25 -3.50 10.20
N TYR A 325 -0.50 -3.80 11.28
CA TYR A 325 -0.43 -3.04 12.53
C TYR A 325 1.01 -2.97 13.05
N PHE A 326 1.67 -4.12 13.27
CA PHE A 326 3.02 -4.14 13.84
C PHE A 326 4.09 -3.63 12.89
N SER A 327 3.93 -3.86 11.59
CA SER A 327 4.82 -3.28 10.60
C SER A 327 4.73 -1.75 10.57
N SER A 328 3.52 -1.19 10.70
CA SER A 328 3.32 0.27 10.80
C SER A 328 3.98 0.88 12.05
N LYS A 329 4.24 0.08 13.10
CA LYS A 329 4.98 0.50 14.30
C LYS A 329 6.50 0.39 14.13
N GLY A 330 6.98 -0.19 13.03
CA GLY A 330 8.40 -0.32 12.71
C GLY A 330 9.01 -1.67 13.05
N LEU A 331 8.23 -2.75 13.19
CA LEU A 331 8.75 -4.12 13.11
C LEU A 331 8.95 -4.52 11.65
N GLY A 332 10.05 -5.21 11.35
CA GLY A 332 10.24 -5.83 10.05
C GLY A 332 9.58 -7.20 9.97
N VAL A 333 9.90 -7.93 8.90
CA VAL A 333 9.20 -9.17 8.55
C VAL A 333 9.50 -10.30 9.54
N ASN A 334 10.73 -10.37 10.07
CA ASN A 334 11.11 -11.36 11.07
C ASN A 334 10.39 -11.11 12.40
N GLY A 335 10.39 -9.85 12.85
CA GLY A 335 9.68 -9.43 14.05
C GLY A 335 8.18 -9.71 13.96
N VAL A 336 7.55 -9.37 12.82
CA VAL A 336 6.13 -9.61 12.58
C VAL A 336 5.79 -11.11 12.54
N ALA A 337 6.58 -11.92 11.83
CA ALA A 337 6.37 -13.38 11.78
C ALA A 337 6.47 -14.02 13.17
N GLY A 338 7.42 -13.57 14.00
CA GLY A 338 7.55 -14.03 15.39
C GLY A 338 6.35 -13.68 16.27
N VAL A 339 5.81 -12.48 16.14
CA VAL A 339 4.60 -12.06 16.88
C VAL A 339 3.38 -12.86 16.44
N LEU A 340 3.18 -13.01 15.12
CA LEU A 340 2.05 -13.77 14.56
C LEU A 340 2.08 -15.25 15.00
N ALA A 341 3.26 -15.87 15.02
CA ALA A 341 3.40 -17.25 15.50
C ALA A 341 2.93 -17.42 16.96
N ASN A 342 3.22 -16.43 17.81
CA ASN A 342 2.76 -16.46 19.19
C ASN A 342 1.25 -16.26 19.29
N PHE A 343 0.71 -15.27 18.59
CA PHE A 343 -0.75 -15.04 18.59
C PHE A 343 -1.54 -16.21 18.00
N ASN A 344 -1.07 -16.86 16.95
CA ASN A 344 -1.76 -18.02 16.38
C ASN A 344 -1.78 -19.22 17.33
N THR A 345 -0.75 -19.34 18.19
CA THR A 345 -0.68 -20.39 19.21
C THR A 345 -1.71 -20.16 20.31
N GLU A 346 -1.88 -18.91 20.75
CA GLU A 346 -2.83 -18.55 21.81
C GLU A 346 -4.28 -18.42 21.30
N SER A 347 -4.44 -17.82 20.14
CA SER A 347 -5.71 -17.57 19.48
C SER A 347 -5.63 -18.05 18.03
N PRO A 348 -5.96 -19.33 17.77
CA PRO A 348 -5.95 -19.87 16.42
C PRO A 348 -6.80 -19.04 15.47
N ASN A 349 -6.26 -18.76 14.28
CA ASN A 349 -6.84 -17.86 13.28
C ASN A 349 -7.06 -16.42 13.80
N TYR A 350 -6.34 -16.01 14.84
CA TYR A 350 -6.22 -14.61 15.26
C TYR A 350 -7.52 -13.96 15.73
N SER A 351 -8.36 -14.68 16.47
CA SER A 351 -9.60 -14.11 17.00
C SER A 351 -9.33 -13.13 18.15
N ALA A 352 -9.96 -11.96 18.10
CA ALA A 352 -10.00 -10.99 19.20
C ALA A 352 -11.01 -11.35 20.31
N PHE A 353 -11.69 -12.49 20.22
CA PHE A 353 -12.73 -12.88 21.19
C PHE A 353 -12.37 -14.16 21.95
N ARG A 354 -11.27 -14.81 21.59
CA ARG A 354 -10.91 -16.17 22.04
C ARG A 354 -10.82 -16.25 23.57
N ILE A 355 -11.58 -17.15 24.18
CA ILE A 355 -11.55 -17.41 25.64
C ILE A 355 -10.76 -18.68 25.93
N GLN A 356 -9.89 -18.62 26.95
CA GLN A 356 -9.05 -19.75 27.30
C GLN A 356 -9.89 -20.96 27.73
N GLY A 357 -9.61 -22.12 27.13
CA GLY A 357 -10.25 -23.38 27.49
C GLY A 357 -11.72 -23.51 27.08
N GLN A 358 -12.26 -22.61 26.24
CA GLN A 358 -13.66 -22.64 25.83
C GLN A 358 -13.86 -23.22 24.42
N ASN A 359 -14.94 -24.00 24.26
CA ASN A 359 -15.51 -24.40 22.96
C ASN A 359 -16.77 -23.57 22.68
N SER A 360 -17.11 -23.36 21.40
CA SER A 360 -18.07 -22.37 20.84
C SER A 360 -19.55 -22.50 21.21
N SER A 361 -19.92 -23.26 22.25
CA SER A 361 -21.32 -23.60 22.54
C SER A 361 -21.83 -23.16 23.92
N GLN A 362 -21.07 -22.35 24.66
CA GLN A 362 -21.50 -21.85 25.97
C GLN A 362 -21.94 -20.39 25.88
N ASP A 363 -23.18 -20.13 26.30
CA ASP A 363 -23.69 -18.77 26.52
C ASP A 363 -23.42 -18.31 27.97
N GLY A 364 -23.32 -17.00 28.15
CA GLY A 364 -23.12 -16.35 29.46
C GLY A 364 -21.87 -15.48 29.54
N ASP A 365 -21.58 -15.00 30.75
CA ASP A 365 -20.50 -14.06 31.02
C ASP A 365 -19.12 -14.70 30.87
N VAL A 366 -18.18 -13.92 30.33
CA VAL A 366 -16.77 -14.31 30.24
C VAL A 366 -16.25 -14.66 31.65
N PRO A 367 -15.58 -15.81 31.84
CA PRO A 367 -15.08 -16.20 33.16
C PRO A 367 -14.15 -15.12 33.76
N ALA A 368 -14.30 -14.86 35.06
CA ALA A 368 -13.42 -13.96 35.81
C ALA A 368 -11.97 -14.48 35.95
N HIS A 369 -11.71 -15.72 35.52
CA HIS A 369 -10.41 -16.37 35.56
C HIS A 369 -10.06 -16.94 34.18
N GLY A 370 -8.80 -16.76 33.76
CA GLY A 370 -8.29 -17.23 32.47
C GLY A 370 -7.99 -16.10 31.47
N GLY A 371 -7.66 -16.51 30.26
CA GLY A 371 -7.30 -15.68 29.12
C GLY A 371 -8.44 -15.17 28.26
N TYR A 372 -8.30 -13.97 27.71
CA TYR A 372 -9.19 -13.42 26.70
C TYR A 372 -8.43 -12.74 25.56
N GLY A 373 -8.93 -12.91 24.33
CA GLY A 373 -8.54 -12.15 23.16
C GLY A 373 -7.42 -12.78 22.34
N ILE A 374 -6.73 -11.95 21.56
CA ILE A 374 -5.64 -12.34 20.65
C ILE A 374 -4.43 -12.95 21.38
N ALA A 375 -4.35 -12.68 22.69
CA ALA A 375 -3.25 -13.04 23.57
C ALA A 375 -3.81 -13.65 24.87
N GLN A 376 -4.11 -14.95 24.87
CA GLN A 376 -4.80 -15.64 25.98
C GLN A 376 -4.02 -15.68 27.31
N PHE A 377 -2.74 -15.35 27.35
CA PHE A 377 -2.05 -15.12 28.64
C PHE A 377 -2.46 -13.79 29.30
N THR A 378 -3.24 -12.93 28.62
CA THR A 378 -3.79 -11.68 29.19
C THR A 378 -5.01 -11.99 30.05
N PRO A 379 -4.97 -11.73 31.37
CA PRO A 379 -6.09 -12.03 32.25
C PRO A 379 -7.37 -11.30 31.82
N THR A 380 -8.49 -12.02 31.79
CA THR A 380 -9.83 -11.48 31.49
C THR A 380 -10.13 -10.23 32.32
N THR A 381 -9.74 -10.23 33.60
CA THR A 381 -9.90 -9.09 34.53
C THR A 381 -9.11 -7.83 34.17
N LYS A 382 -8.01 -7.95 33.43
CA LYS A 382 -7.20 -6.81 32.97
C LYS A 382 -7.73 -6.28 31.64
N ILE A 383 -7.80 -7.15 30.63
CA ILE A 383 -8.19 -6.71 29.28
C ILE A 383 -9.67 -6.33 29.21
N GLY A 384 -10.54 -7.01 29.96
CA GLY A 384 -11.96 -6.67 30.04
C GLY A 384 -12.20 -5.25 30.56
N LYS A 385 -11.40 -4.76 31.51
CA LYS A 385 -11.49 -3.36 31.97
C LYS A 385 -11.09 -2.37 30.89
N VAL A 386 -10.02 -2.66 30.15
CA VAL A 386 -9.56 -1.82 29.03
C VAL A 386 -10.66 -1.76 27.97
N LEU A 387 -11.14 -2.91 27.50
CA LEU A 387 -12.20 -3.02 26.49
C LEU A 387 -13.52 -2.36 26.92
N LYS A 388 -13.89 -2.45 28.19
CA LYS A 388 -15.11 -1.80 28.71
C LYS A 388 -14.99 -0.27 28.73
N SER A 389 -13.78 0.24 28.94
CA SER A 389 -13.53 1.69 29.08
C SER A 389 -13.14 2.41 27.80
N ASP A 390 -12.61 1.70 26.79
CA ASP A 390 -12.15 2.31 25.54
C ASP A 390 -13.34 2.77 24.69
N ILE A 391 -13.25 3.97 24.11
CA ILE A 391 -14.35 4.58 23.34
C ILE A 391 -14.73 3.76 22.10
N ARG A 392 -13.78 2.98 21.54
CA ARG A 392 -14.00 2.14 20.36
C ARG A 392 -14.87 0.92 20.66
N THR A 393 -14.74 0.36 21.86
CA THR A 393 -15.36 -0.92 22.23
C THR A 393 -16.44 -0.78 23.30
N SER A 394 -16.46 0.30 24.09
CA SER A 394 -17.40 0.50 25.19
C SER A 394 -18.88 0.37 24.79
N LYS A 395 -19.26 0.79 23.58
CA LYS A 395 -20.65 0.68 23.08
C LYS A 395 -21.05 -0.74 22.70
N SER A 396 -20.10 -1.56 22.26
CA SER A 396 -20.30 -2.93 21.83
C SER A 396 -19.89 -3.96 22.90
N TYR A 397 -19.26 -3.51 23.99
CA TYR A 397 -18.70 -4.35 25.02
C TYR A 397 -19.70 -5.36 25.58
N GLU A 398 -20.84 -4.89 26.10
CA GLU A 398 -21.84 -5.77 26.74
C GLU A 398 -22.48 -6.76 25.74
N ALA A 399 -22.49 -6.45 24.45
CA ALA A 399 -23.07 -7.31 23.41
C ALA A 399 -22.10 -8.40 22.93
N TYR A 400 -20.79 -8.12 22.90
CA TYR A 400 -19.80 -8.97 22.24
C TYR A 400 -18.70 -9.52 23.17
N TYR A 401 -18.50 -8.95 24.36
CA TYR A 401 -17.66 -9.54 25.41
C TYR A 401 -18.43 -10.64 26.16
N THR A 402 -18.72 -11.75 25.47
CA THR A 402 -19.50 -12.87 26.02
C THR A 402 -18.90 -14.20 25.61
N ARG A 403 -19.26 -15.28 26.31
CA ARG A 403 -18.79 -16.64 25.98
C ARG A 403 -19.16 -17.09 24.57
N LYS A 404 -20.28 -16.59 24.04
CA LYS A 404 -20.79 -16.96 22.71
C LYS A 404 -19.75 -16.84 21.61
N TYR A 405 -18.94 -15.77 21.64
CA TYR A 405 -17.95 -15.48 20.60
C TYR A 405 -16.54 -16.00 20.91
N GLY A 406 -16.36 -16.65 22.07
CA GLY A 406 -15.04 -17.06 22.56
C GLY A 406 -14.49 -18.37 22.00
N GLY A 407 -15.24 -19.05 21.14
CA GLY A 407 -14.82 -20.29 20.49
C GLY A 407 -13.93 -20.08 19.25
N PRO A 408 -13.75 -21.11 18.41
CA PRO A 408 -13.02 -20.98 17.16
C PRO A 408 -13.70 -19.99 16.20
N PRO A 409 -12.95 -19.04 15.60
CA PRO A 409 -13.52 -18.11 14.62
C PRO A 409 -13.65 -18.77 13.23
N ASN A 410 -14.20 -18.02 12.27
CA ASN A 410 -14.07 -18.34 10.86
C ASN A 410 -12.59 -18.50 10.49
N ALA A 411 -12.24 -19.61 9.81
CA ALA A 411 -10.86 -19.96 9.50
C ALA A 411 -10.21 -19.07 8.44
N GLU A 412 -11.00 -18.44 7.57
CA GLU A 412 -10.51 -17.56 6.51
C GLU A 412 -10.30 -16.12 7.02
N THR A 413 -11.23 -15.61 7.83
CA THR A 413 -11.22 -14.20 8.26
C THR A 413 -10.62 -14.00 9.65
N GLY A 414 -10.72 -14.99 10.53
CA GLY A 414 -10.39 -14.86 11.95
C GLY A 414 -11.49 -14.23 12.80
N ILE A 415 -12.65 -13.95 12.20
CA ILE A 415 -13.79 -13.28 12.86
C ILE A 415 -14.82 -14.34 13.30
N PRO A 416 -15.30 -14.33 14.56
CA PRO A 416 -16.36 -15.24 14.99
C PRO A 416 -17.67 -14.98 14.24
N GLU A 417 -18.44 -16.04 14.02
CA GLU A 417 -19.75 -15.94 13.37
C GLU A 417 -20.69 -15.02 14.18
N GLY A 418 -21.38 -14.12 13.48
CA GLY A 418 -22.28 -13.14 14.09
C GLY A 418 -21.59 -11.93 14.72
N VAL A 419 -20.27 -11.80 14.62
CA VAL A 419 -19.54 -10.58 15.00
C VAL A 419 -19.35 -9.69 13.76
N PRO A 420 -19.88 -8.45 13.77
CA PRO A 420 -19.62 -7.47 12.72
C PRO A 420 -18.13 -7.14 12.59
N VAL A 421 -17.67 -6.88 11.37
CA VAL A 421 -16.24 -6.62 11.07
C VAL A 421 -15.71 -5.41 11.83
N ASP A 422 -16.51 -4.36 11.97
CA ASP A 422 -16.17 -3.15 12.71
C ASP A 422 -16.02 -3.37 14.21
N VAL A 423 -16.89 -4.21 14.77
CA VAL A 423 -16.79 -4.64 16.17
C VAL A 423 -15.52 -5.47 16.36
N ASN A 424 -15.23 -6.41 15.47
CA ASN A 424 -13.99 -7.17 15.52
C ASN A 424 -12.77 -6.26 15.45
N ASP A 425 -12.77 -5.28 14.56
CA ASP A 425 -11.61 -4.42 14.34
C ASP A 425 -11.39 -3.46 15.51
N ALA A 426 -12.47 -2.95 16.10
CA ALA A 426 -12.41 -2.18 17.34
C ALA A 426 -11.81 -3.00 18.50
N PHE A 427 -12.27 -4.24 18.71
CA PHE A 427 -11.75 -5.11 19.76
C PHE A 427 -10.28 -5.46 19.51
N LEU A 428 -9.95 -5.87 18.29
CA LEU A 428 -8.60 -6.22 17.88
C LEU A 428 -7.63 -5.05 18.03
N GLU A 429 -8.00 -3.85 17.58
CA GLU A 429 -7.15 -2.66 17.66
C GLU A 429 -6.87 -2.24 19.11
N VAL A 430 -7.88 -2.28 19.99
CA VAL A 430 -7.70 -1.99 21.43
C VAL A 430 -6.75 -2.99 22.09
N GLU A 431 -6.88 -4.28 21.76
CA GLU A 431 -5.97 -5.31 22.27
C GLU A 431 -4.55 -5.13 21.77
N LEU A 432 -4.36 -4.83 20.49
CA LEU A 432 -3.05 -4.57 19.90
C LEU A 432 -2.39 -3.32 20.48
N ASP A 433 -3.15 -2.24 20.71
CA ASP A 433 -2.67 -1.02 21.37
C ASP A 433 -2.26 -1.29 22.82
N TYR A 434 -3.04 -2.10 23.55
CA TYR A 434 -2.71 -2.53 24.90
C TYR A 434 -1.38 -3.30 24.93
N ILE A 435 -1.21 -4.27 24.03
CA ILE A 435 0.01 -5.07 23.92
C ILE A 435 1.20 -4.18 23.53
N TYR A 436 1.07 -3.39 22.46
CA TYR A 436 2.17 -2.59 21.92
C TYR A 436 2.60 -1.49 22.90
N SER A 437 1.66 -0.62 23.29
CA SER A 437 1.97 0.56 24.10
C SER A 437 2.15 0.23 25.57
N GLY A 438 1.37 -0.74 26.08
CA GLY A 438 1.35 -1.09 27.49
C GLY A 438 2.46 -2.06 27.89
N GLU A 439 2.91 -2.93 26.98
CA GLU A 439 3.81 -4.04 27.31
C GLU A 439 5.07 -4.07 26.42
N LEU A 440 4.94 -4.06 25.10
CA LEU A 440 6.10 -4.21 24.21
C LEU A 440 7.08 -3.03 24.32
N LYS A 441 6.57 -1.81 24.46
CA LYS A 441 7.39 -0.59 24.62
C LYS A 441 7.84 -0.30 26.04
N THR A 442 7.36 -1.02 27.05
CA THR A 442 7.56 -0.67 28.47
C THR A 442 8.33 -1.75 29.23
N THR A 443 8.10 -3.03 28.91
CA THR A 443 8.79 -4.15 29.52
C THR A 443 10.19 -4.27 28.90
N THR A 444 11.22 -4.26 29.74
CA THR A 444 12.60 -4.53 29.30
C THR A 444 13.01 -5.99 29.50
N ALA A 445 14.10 -6.41 28.86
CA ALA A 445 14.66 -7.75 29.01
C ALA A 445 15.34 -8.00 30.37
N LYS A 446 15.39 -6.99 31.24
CA LYS A 446 16.01 -7.06 32.58
C LYS A 446 15.47 -8.23 33.38
N GLY A 447 16.38 -9.05 33.90
CA GLY A 447 16.05 -10.24 34.70
C GLY A 447 15.62 -11.46 33.88
N ARG A 448 15.53 -11.36 32.55
CA ARG A 448 15.23 -12.49 31.65
C ARG A 448 16.25 -12.67 30.50
N ASN A 449 17.21 -11.77 30.35
CA ASN A 449 18.26 -11.88 29.33
C ASN A 449 19.04 -13.21 29.40
N ASN A 450 19.33 -13.74 30.59
CA ASN A 450 19.98 -15.05 30.71
C ASN A 450 19.15 -16.19 30.08
N LYS A 451 17.82 -16.09 30.11
CA LYS A 451 16.91 -17.04 29.46
C LYS A 451 16.94 -16.88 27.94
N LEU A 452 16.99 -15.65 27.44
CA LEU A 452 17.18 -15.39 26.01
C LEU A 452 18.50 -16.02 25.51
N LYS A 453 19.59 -15.84 26.26
CA LYS A 453 20.89 -16.46 25.95
C LYS A 453 20.83 -17.99 25.94
N GLN A 454 20.14 -18.61 26.90
CA GLN A 454 19.90 -20.06 26.92
C GLN A 454 19.08 -20.54 25.71
N ALA A 455 18.18 -19.71 25.18
CA ALA A 455 17.40 -19.98 23.97
C ALA A 455 18.13 -19.61 22.65
N GLY A 456 19.42 -19.24 22.72
CA GLY A 456 20.24 -18.89 21.57
C GLY A 456 20.16 -17.42 21.13
N VAL A 457 19.50 -16.55 21.89
CA VAL A 457 19.36 -15.11 21.60
C VAL A 457 20.31 -14.32 22.51
N SER A 458 21.53 -14.07 22.05
CA SER A 458 22.59 -13.44 22.87
C SER A 458 22.78 -11.93 22.66
N TYR A 459 22.08 -11.32 21.71
CA TYR A 459 22.26 -9.94 21.27
C TYR A 459 21.25 -8.94 21.86
N VAL A 460 20.45 -9.38 22.84
CA VAL A 460 19.48 -8.53 23.56
C VAL A 460 20.10 -8.06 24.87
N ASP A 461 20.00 -6.77 25.14
CA ASP A 461 20.48 -6.12 26.36
C ASP A 461 19.36 -5.97 27.39
N ASP A 462 19.70 -5.94 28.67
CA ASP A 462 18.73 -5.78 29.77
C ASP A 462 17.87 -4.51 29.67
N LYS A 463 18.39 -3.48 28.98
CA LYS A 463 17.72 -2.20 28.74
C LYS A 463 16.76 -2.23 27.55
N ASP A 464 16.90 -3.19 26.64
CA ASP A 464 16.04 -3.26 25.46
C ASP A 464 14.63 -3.56 25.92
N THR A 465 13.67 -2.78 25.39
CA THR A 465 12.27 -3.16 25.48
C THR A 465 12.02 -4.42 24.66
N ILE A 466 10.88 -5.10 24.88
CA ILE A 466 10.50 -6.23 24.02
C ILE A 466 10.47 -5.77 22.55
N PHE A 467 9.95 -4.57 22.30
CA PHE A 467 9.90 -3.99 20.96
C PHE A 467 11.30 -3.77 20.35
N ASP A 468 12.24 -3.21 21.12
CA ASP A 468 13.63 -3.03 20.66
C ASP A 468 14.30 -4.38 20.37
N ALA A 469 14.07 -5.38 21.22
CA ALA A 469 14.59 -6.72 21.04
C ALA A 469 14.03 -7.37 19.75
N LEU A 470 12.72 -7.23 19.49
CA LEU A 470 12.08 -7.71 18.25
C LEU A 470 12.66 -7.03 17.01
N LYS A 471 12.92 -5.72 17.04
CA LYS A 471 13.54 -5.00 15.91
C LYS A 471 14.94 -5.51 15.58
N LYS A 472 15.72 -5.92 16.59
CA LYS A 472 17.08 -6.44 16.39
C LYS A 472 17.13 -7.76 15.61
N THR A 473 15.98 -8.42 15.41
CA THR A 473 15.90 -9.71 14.72
C THR A 473 15.99 -9.62 13.21
N GLU A 474 15.75 -8.46 12.59
CA GLU A 474 15.78 -8.33 11.13
C GLU A 474 17.15 -8.64 10.53
N ASP A 475 18.22 -8.29 11.24
CA ASP A 475 19.60 -8.50 10.79
C ASP A 475 20.19 -9.83 11.28
N LYS A 476 19.36 -10.82 11.59
CA LYS A 476 19.78 -12.09 12.22
C LYS A 476 19.36 -13.29 11.39
N ASP A 477 20.26 -14.27 11.30
CA ASP A 477 19.96 -15.57 10.75
C ASP A 477 18.91 -16.28 11.62
N ASN A 478 17.81 -16.72 11.02
CA ASN A 478 16.62 -17.22 11.73
C ASN A 478 15.98 -16.17 12.65
N GLY A 479 16.07 -14.89 12.30
CA GLY A 479 15.53 -13.77 13.07
C GLY A 479 14.05 -13.94 13.43
N GLU A 480 13.25 -14.56 12.57
CA GLU A 480 11.84 -14.86 12.82
C GLU A 480 11.65 -15.87 13.96
N LYS A 481 12.54 -16.86 14.06
CA LYS A 481 12.55 -17.81 15.18
C LYS A 481 12.93 -17.09 16.46
N ASP A 482 13.94 -16.23 16.40
CA ASP A 482 14.37 -15.46 17.55
C ASP A 482 13.31 -14.46 18.02
N ALA A 483 12.59 -13.83 17.09
CA ALA A 483 11.45 -12.97 17.39
C ALA A 483 10.37 -13.75 18.16
N ALA A 484 10.07 -14.98 17.74
CA ALA A 484 9.12 -15.83 18.45
C ALA A 484 9.58 -16.15 19.88
N LYS A 485 10.87 -16.46 20.07
CA LYS A 485 11.47 -16.70 21.40
C LYS A 485 11.44 -15.46 22.28
N ILE A 486 11.83 -14.30 21.73
CA ILE A 486 11.85 -13.01 22.43
C ILE A 486 10.46 -12.69 22.97
N PHE A 487 9.44 -12.82 22.12
CA PHE A 487 8.06 -12.60 22.50
C PHE A 487 7.64 -13.55 23.63
N MET A 488 7.81 -14.86 23.45
CA MET A 488 7.42 -15.85 24.46
C MET A 488 8.14 -15.64 25.81
N ILE A 489 9.45 -15.38 25.80
CA ILE A 489 10.27 -15.29 27.02
C ILE A 489 10.00 -13.98 27.77
N LEU A 490 9.94 -12.85 27.05
CA LEU A 490 9.83 -11.54 27.68
C LEU A 490 8.38 -11.13 27.96
N TYR A 491 7.45 -11.48 27.06
CA TYR A 491 6.05 -11.10 27.15
C TYR A 491 5.19 -12.14 27.87
N GLU A 492 5.13 -13.38 27.36
CA GLU A 492 4.28 -14.43 27.93
C GLU A 492 4.82 -14.98 29.26
N ARG A 493 6.15 -14.92 29.44
CA ARG A 493 6.83 -15.18 30.72
C ARG A 493 6.47 -16.55 31.32
N PRO A 494 6.64 -17.67 30.60
CA PRO A 494 6.32 -19.00 31.11
C PRO A 494 7.05 -19.29 32.44
N ALA A 495 6.40 -20.10 33.29
CA ALA A 495 6.89 -20.44 34.63
C ALA A 495 8.31 -21.04 34.60
N SER A 496 9.02 -20.90 35.72
CA SER A 496 10.41 -20.42 35.81
C SER A 496 11.55 -21.31 35.29
N THR A 497 11.37 -22.53 34.80
CA THR A 497 12.48 -23.39 34.36
C THR A 497 12.45 -23.64 32.85
N MET A 498 13.38 -23.01 32.12
CA MET A 498 13.69 -23.39 30.74
C MET A 498 14.17 -24.85 30.63
N ASP A 499 14.55 -25.47 31.74
CA ASP A 499 15.05 -26.86 31.79
C ASP A 499 13.95 -27.92 31.63
N SER A 500 12.67 -27.56 31.74
CA SER A 500 11.61 -28.53 31.41
C SER A 500 11.57 -28.74 29.90
N SER A 501 11.63 -29.99 29.45
CA SER A 501 11.56 -30.37 28.03
C SER A 501 10.32 -29.79 27.33
N TRP A 502 9.23 -29.59 28.07
CA TRP A 502 8.01 -28.94 27.60
C TRP A 502 8.22 -27.48 27.19
N ASN A 503 8.95 -26.69 27.98
CA ASN A 503 9.22 -25.28 27.65
C ASN A 503 10.15 -25.14 26.43
N ILE A 504 11.15 -26.00 26.29
CA ILE A 504 12.04 -26.00 25.10
C ILE A 504 11.25 -26.40 23.85
N GLY A 505 10.41 -27.42 23.95
CA GLY A 505 9.54 -27.86 22.85
C GLY A 505 8.56 -26.76 22.41
N ALA A 506 7.93 -26.06 23.34
CA ALA A 506 7.03 -24.95 23.05
C ALA A 506 7.75 -23.76 22.39
N ILE A 507 8.92 -23.37 22.91
CA ILE A 507 9.75 -22.29 22.34
C ILE A 507 10.17 -22.62 20.90
N ASN A 508 10.68 -23.83 20.67
CA ASN A 508 11.10 -24.26 19.34
C ASN A 508 9.92 -24.39 18.38
N GLY A 509 8.78 -24.92 18.86
CA GLY A 509 7.55 -25.04 18.07
C GLY A 509 7.03 -23.69 17.59
N ARG A 510 7.11 -22.64 18.42
CA ARG A 510 6.77 -21.27 18.01
C ARG A 510 7.77 -20.67 17.04
N GLY A 511 9.06 -20.97 17.20
CA GLY A 511 10.07 -20.62 16.21
C GLY A 511 9.79 -21.25 14.85
N ASP A 512 9.46 -22.55 14.81
CA ASP A 512 9.13 -23.24 13.57
C ASP A 512 7.82 -22.73 12.94
N MET A 513 6.84 -22.33 13.76
CA MET A 513 5.65 -21.65 13.27
C MET A 513 5.99 -20.28 12.68
N ALA A 514 6.90 -19.51 13.29
CA ALA A 514 7.35 -18.24 12.73
C ALA A 514 8.03 -18.42 11.37
N SER A 515 8.88 -19.43 11.20
CA SER A 515 9.47 -19.72 9.88
C SER A 515 8.43 -20.12 8.84
N LYS A 516 7.38 -20.85 9.22
CA LYS A 516 6.26 -21.18 8.30
C LYS A 516 5.51 -19.91 7.89
N LEU A 517 5.25 -19.02 8.85
CA LEU A 517 4.52 -17.78 8.63
C LEU A 517 5.38 -16.68 8.01
N LEU A 518 6.70 -16.84 7.90
CA LEU A 518 7.58 -15.81 7.38
C LEU A 518 7.24 -15.41 5.94
N GLY A 519 6.93 -16.39 5.08
CA GLY A 519 6.48 -16.15 3.71
C GLY A 519 5.13 -15.43 3.65
N ASP A 520 4.21 -15.76 4.56
CA ASP A 520 2.88 -15.15 4.64
C ASP A 520 2.93 -13.74 5.24
N ALA A 521 3.78 -13.52 6.25
CA ALA A 521 4.07 -12.22 6.83
C ALA A 521 4.74 -11.32 5.80
N SER A 522 5.78 -11.84 5.12
CA SER A 522 6.39 -11.22 3.95
C SER A 522 5.34 -10.84 2.92
N SER A 523 4.44 -11.75 2.54
CA SER A 523 3.41 -11.50 1.53
C SER A 523 2.37 -10.48 2.02
N ALA A 524 2.03 -10.49 3.30
CA ALA A 524 1.12 -9.52 3.92
C ALA A 524 1.73 -8.12 4.00
N LEU A 525 3.05 -8.02 4.12
CA LEU A 525 3.82 -6.77 4.19
C LEU A 525 4.40 -6.32 2.84
N GLY A 526 4.43 -7.22 1.85
CA GLY A 526 5.11 -7.02 0.57
C GLY A 526 6.65 -7.17 0.60
N VAL A 527 7.23 -7.92 1.54
CA VAL A 527 8.67 -7.98 1.81
C VAL A 527 9.24 -9.42 1.77
N ALA A 528 9.58 -9.93 0.58
CA ALA A 528 10.39 -11.15 0.42
C ALA A 528 11.76 -10.85 -0.25
N GLY A 529 12.85 -10.95 0.51
CA GLY A 529 14.25 -11.23 0.07
C GLY A 529 15.05 -10.16 -0.69
N ASN A 530 15.96 -9.47 0.00
CA ASN A 530 16.80 -8.38 -0.53
C ASN A 530 18.03 -8.84 -1.33
N SER A 531 18.18 -8.35 -2.58
CA SER A 531 19.39 -7.67 -3.10
C SER A 531 19.09 -7.08 -4.49
N ALA A 532 19.07 -5.74 -4.57
CA ALA A 532 19.05 -4.90 -5.78
C ALA A 532 17.96 -5.16 -6.85
N ALA A 533 17.15 -4.12 -7.09
CA ALA A 533 16.20 -3.98 -8.21
C ALA A 533 14.88 -4.78 -8.12
N ALA A 534 13.84 -4.20 -7.51
CA ALA A 534 12.45 -4.54 -7.83
C ALA A 534 11.46 -3.49 -7.30
N CYS A 535 11.29 -2.38 -8.03
CA CYS A 535 10.01 -1.67 -8.09
C CYS A 535 9.63 -1.56 -9.57
N VAL A 536 9.04 -2.63 -10.12
CA VAL A 536 8.31 -2.57 -11.38
C VAL A 536 7.01 -3.36 -11.20
N THR A 537 5.93 -2.69 -11.57
CA THR A 537 4.51 -2.95 -11.37
C THR A 537 3.96 -4.20 -12.08
N ALA A 538 2.86 -4.75 -11.55
CA ALA A 538 1.68 -5.08 -12.37
C ALA A 538 0.43 -5.38 -11.51
N ALA A 539 -0.65 -4.63 -11.75
CA ALA A 539 -2.00 -5.16 -11.57
C ALA A 539 -2.23 -6.26 -12.63
N GLY A 540 -2.69 -7.42 -12.18
CA GLY A 540 -3.14 -8.55 -13.00
C GLY A 540 -2.30 -9.82 -12.80
N ALA A 541 -2.89 -10.77 -12.05
CA ALA A 541 -2.36 -12.05 -11.56
C ALA A 541 -1.58 -11.95 -10.23
N SER A 542 -2.08 -12.67 -9.22
CA SER A 542 -1.32 -13.05 -8.02
C SER A 542 0.01 -13.68 -8.44
N GLY A 543 1.10 -13.23 -7.84
CA GLY A 543 2.45 -13.52 -8.27
C GLY A 543 2.85 -14.98 -8.08
N ASN A 544 2.74 -15.75 -9.15
CA ASN A 544 3.41 -17.03 -9.35
C ASN A 544 3.55 -17.23 -10.87
N PHE A 545 4.76 -17.50 -11.35
CA PHE A 545 5.05 -17.77 -12.76
C PHE A 545 4.12 -18.85 -13.34
N SER A 546 3.86 -19.93 -12.60
CA SER A 546 2.89 -20.97 -12.96
C SER A 546 1.43 -20.50 -12.93
N GLU A 547 1.03 -19.56 -12.07
CA GLU A 547 -0.31 -18.95 -12.09
C GLU A 547 -0.51 -18.07 -13.33
N THR A 548 0.52 -17.32 -13.72
CA THR A 548 0.48 -16.52 -14.95
C THR A 548 0.42 -17.42 -16.19
N VAL A 549 1.14 -18.56 -16.17
CA VAL A 549 1.01 -19.60 -17.20
C VAL A 549 -0.43 -20.11 -17.28
N LYS A 550 -1.06 -20.46 -16.15
CA LYS A 550 -2.48 -20.91 -16.10
C LYS A 550 -3.44 -19.86 -16.67
N ALA A 551 -3.19 -18.58 -16.38
CA ALA A 551 -4.01 -17.48 -16.85
C ALA A 551 -3.82 -17.19 -18.36
N PHE A 552 -2.60 -17.36 -18.89
CA PHE A 552 -2.30 -16.95 -20.26
C PHE A 552 -2.43 -18.07 -21.29
N ALA A 553 -2.13 -19.31 -20.91
CA ALA A 553 -2.04 -20.43 -21.84
C ALA A 553 -3.13 -21.48 -21.59
N TRP A 554 -3.64 -22.07 -22.67
CA TRP A 554 -4.49 -23.25 -22.61
C TRP A 554 -3.69 -24.48 -22.21
N GLU A 555 -4.22 -25.21 -21.25
CA GLU A 555 -3.58 -26.32 -20.56
C GLU A 555 -3.44 -27.61 -21.40
N ASP A 556 -4.17 -27.70 -22.52
CA ASP A 556 -4.44 -28.93 -23.27
C ASP A 556 -3.75 -29.01 -24.64
N GLY A 557 -2.87 -28.07 -24.96
CA GLY A 557 -2.13 -28.05 -26.23
C GLY A 557 -2.94 -27.77 -27.49
N ARG A 558 -4.17 -27.23 -27.35
CA ARG A 558 -5.02 -26.88 -28.48
C ARG A 558 -4.33 -25.88 -29.43
N ARG A 559 -4.46 -26.12 -30.74
CA ARG A 559 -3.87 -25.25 -31.79
C ARG A 559 -4.84 -24.20 -32.35
N GLY A 560 -5.72 -23.66 -31.49
CA GLY A 560 -6.70 -22.63 -31.85
C GLY A 560 -6.17 -21.20 -31.76
N SER A 561 -6.87 -20.25 -32.38
CA SER A 561 -6.49 -18.82 -32.36
C SER A 561 -7.11 -18.02 -31.21
N GLU A 562 -7.99 -18.64 -30.42
CA GLU A 562 -8.69 -17.98 -29.31
C GLU A 562 -7.76 -17.81 -28.11
N GLN A 563 -7.48 -16.55 -27.76
CA GLN A 563 -6.66 -16.18 -26.62
C GLN A 563 -7.46 -16.22 -25.33
N LYS A 564 -6.83 -16.63 -24.22
CA LYS A 564 -7.41 -16.40 -22.90
C LYS A 564 -7.54 -14.88 -22.65
N PRO A 565 -8.65 -14.39 -22.07
CA PRO A 565 -8.86 -12.96 -21.85
C PRO A 565 -7.73 -12.26 -21.08
N ALA A 566 -7.15 -12.95 -20.10
CA ALA A 566 -6.02 -12.43 -19.31
C ALA A 566 -4.78 -12.18 -20.18
N TYR A 567 -4.52 -13.03 -21.17
CA TYR A 567 -3.43 -12.84 -22.11
C TYR A 567 -3.68 -11.66 -23.05
N THR A 568 -4.90 -11.55 -23.61
CA THR A 568 -5.26 -10.40 -24.47
C THR A 568 -5.15 -9.07 -23.71
N ALA A 569 -5.57 -9.05 -22.45
CA ALA A 569 -5.44 -7.88 -21.59
C ALA A 569 -3.97 -7.53 -21.31
N ALA A 570 -3.12 -8.53 -21.05
CA ALA A 570 -1.70 -8.35 -20.78
C ALA A 570 -0.92 -7.71 -21.94
N LEU A 571 -1.42 -7.83 -23.16
CA LEU A 571 -0.83 -7.24 -24.37
C LEU A 571 -1.19 -5.76 -24.59
N LYS A 572 -2.14 -5.18 -23.83
CA LYS A 572 -2.51 -3.76 -23.97
C LYS A 572 -1.32 -2.86 -23.59
N GLY A 573 -0.95 -1.94 -24.50
CA GLY A 573 0.20 -1.05 -24.31
C GLY A 573 1.58 -1.74 -24.42
N ARG A 574 1.65 -2.95 -24.98
CA ARG A 574 2.91 -3.73 -25.13
C ARG A 574 3.12 -4.21 -26.56
N TYR A 575 4.30 -4.77 -26.82
CA TYR A 575 4.61 -5.49 -28.06
C TYR A 575 3.66 -6.68 -28.21
N LYS A 576 2.80 -6.63 -29.23
CA LYS A 576 1.80 -7.66 -29.52
C LYS A 576 2.27 -8.67 -30.59
N GLY A 577 3.45 -8.49 -31.16
CA GLY A 577 3.89 -9.29 -32.31
C GLY A 577 2.88 -9.26 -33.46
N GLY A 578 2.89 -10.28 -34.31
CA GLY A 578 1.86 -10.46 -35.34
C GLY A 578 0.57 -11.11 -34.79
N ASN A 579 -0.43 -11.28 -35.64
CA ASN A 579 -1.70 -11.97 -35.33
C ASN A 579 -2.36 -11.58 -34.00
N ARG A 580 -2.36 -10.28 -33.69
CA ARG A 580 -3.02 -9.70 -32.50
C ARG A 580 -2.54 -10.32 -31.18
N GLY A 581 -1.30 -10.82 -31.11
CA GLY A 581 -0.77 -11.48 -29.92
C GLY A 581 -0.55 -12.98 -30.05
N ASN A 582 -1.07 -13.65 -31.08
CA ASN A 582 -0.77 -15.05 -31.35
C ASN A 582 0.62 -15.17 -31.98
N ASP A 583 1.64 -14.81 -31.20
CA ASP A 583 3.02 -14.65 -31.61
C ASP A 583 3.91 -15.14 -30.46
N CYS A 584 4.88 -15.99 -30.78
CA CYS A 584 5.77 -16.61 -29.81
C CYS A 584 6.55 -15.58 -28.98
N GLY A 585 7.05 -14.53 -29.65
CA GLY A 585 7.78 -13.45 -29.02
C GLY A 585 6.90 -12.60 -28.11
N ALA A 586 5.68 -12.28 -28.56
CA ALA A 586 4.71 -11.55 -27.75
C ALA A 586 4.28 -12.35 -26.51
N PHE A 587 4.07 -13.66 -26.63
CA PHE A 587 3.70 -14.53 -25.52
C PHE A 587 4.80 -14.63 -24.47
N VAL A 588 6.02 -15.01 -24.85
CA VAL A 588 7.11 -15.17 -23.88
C VAL A 588 7.45 -13.83 -23.23
N SER A 589 7.46 -12.73 -23.98
CA SER A 589 7.68 -11.40 -23.42
C SER A 589 6.58 -10.99 -22.42
N ALA A 590 5.31 -11.21 -22.76
CA ALA A 590 4.21 -10.90 -21.86
C ALA A 590 4.25 -11.79 -20.60
N LEU A 591 4.50 -13.10 -20.76
CA LEU A 591 4.59 -14.02 -19.63
C LEU A 591 5.71 -13.64 -18.67
N MET A 592 6.92 -13.40 -19.19
CA MET A 592 8.08 -13.07 -18.35
C MET A 592 7.90 -11.78 -17.56
N VAL A 593 7.31 -10.76 -18.18
CA VAL A 593 7.08 -9.49 -17.49
C VAL A 593 5.90 -9.57 -16.53
N LYS A 594 4.78 -10.18 -16.94
CA LYS A 594 3.55 -10.19 -16.13
C LYS A 594 3.58 -11.16 -14.98
N SER A 595 4.36 -12.23 -15.08
CA SER A 595 4.66 -13.09 -13.94
C SER A 595 5.63 -12.47 -12.93
N GLY A 596 6.28 -11.36 -13.29
CA GLY A 596 7.38 -10.79 -12.52
C GLY A 596 8.69 -11.58 -12.63
N PHE A 597 8.75 -12.65 -13.44
CA PHE A 597 9.95 -13.49 -13.57
C PHE A 597 11.15 -12.72 -14.13
N GLU A 598 10.93 -11.89 -15.15
CA GLU A 598 11.91 -10.95 -15.70
C GLU A 598 11.18 -9.69 -16.18
N PRO A 599 11.02 -8.68 -15.30
CA PRO A 599 10.27 -7.46 -15.62
C PRO A 599 10.87 -6.66 -16.80
N ASN A 600 12.17 -6.82 -17.05
CA ASN A 600 12.89 -6.13 -18.12
C ASN A 600 13.00 -6.96 -19.40
N TYR A 601 12.28 -8.09 -19.49
CA TYR A 601 12.34 -8.96 -20.67
C TYR A 601 11.89 -8.18 -21.92
N PRO A 602 12.64 -8.22 -23.03
CA PRO A 602 12.45 -7.31 -24.15
C PRO A 602 11.11 -7.54 -24.86
N GLY A 603 10.38 -6.45 -25.07
CA GLY A 603 9.13 -6.41 -25.85
C GLY A 603 9.39 -6.28 -27.34
N THR A 604 9.96 -7.31 -27.96
CA THR A 604 10.31 -7.29 -29.40
C THR A 604 10.24 -8.70 -30.00
N SER A 605 10.47 -8.82 -31.31
CA SER A 605 10.51 -10.11 -32.02
C SER A 605 11.69 -10.97 -31.56
N THR A 606 11.70 -12.25 -31.93
CA THR A 606 12.81 -13.17 -31.60
C THR A 606 14.18 -12.66 -32.06
N THR A 607 14.23 -11.86 -33.13
CA THR A 607 15.44 -11.17 -33.61
C THR A 607 16.02 -10.18 -32.59
N GLY A 608 15.17 -9.48 -31.84
CA GLY A 608 15.62 -8.58 -30.77
C GLY A 608 15.72 -9.25 -29.40
N GLN A 609 14.93 -10.30 -29.14
CA GLN A 609 15.00 -11.04 -27.87
C GLN A 609 16.30 -11.83 -27.73
N LYS A 610 16.79 -12.46 -28.81
CA LYS A 610 18.00 -13.31 -28.72
C LYS A 610 19.26 -12.52 -28.35
N PRO A 611 19.62 -11.39 -29.01
CA PRO A 611 20.79 -10.60 -28.61
C PRO A 611 20.69 -10.08 -27.18
N TRP A 612 19.48 -9.78 -26.71
CA TRP A 612 19.26 -9.39 -25.33
C TRP A 612 19.51 -10.55 -24.37
N LEU A 613 19.03 -11.76 -24.67
CA LEU A 613 19.30 -12.96 -23.87
C LEU A 613 20.79 -13.30 -23.86
N ASP A 614 21.48 -13.22 -25.00
CA ASP A 614 22.93 -13.41 -25.10
C ASP A 614 23.72 -12.46 -24.17
N LYS A 615 23.24 -11.23 -24.01
CA LYS A 615 23.88 -10.21 -23.16
C LYS A 615 23.51 -10.36 -21.68
N ASN A 616 22.24 -10.59 -21.37
CA ASN A 616 21.71 -10.44 -20.01
C ASN A 616 21.55 -11.77 -19.27
N TRP A 617 21.36 -12.88 -19.97
CA TRP A 617 21.09 -14.19 -19.36
C TRP A 617 22.27 -15.14 -19.53
N GLU A 618 22.30 -16.20 -18.72
CA GLU A 618 23.27 -17.28 -18.84
C GLU A 618 22.81 -18.25 -19.93
N LYS A 619 23.69 -18.56 -20.89
CA LYS A 619 23.43 -19.60 -21.88
C LYS A 619 23.65 -20.98 -21.24
N LEU A 620 22.58 -21.75 -21.10
CA LEU A 620 22.61 -23.11 -20.52
C LEU A 620 23.07 -24.16 -21.54
N TYR A 621 22.46 -24.17 -22.73
CA TYR A 621 22.70 -25.19 -23.74
C TYR A 621 22.78 -24.58 -25.14
N SER A 622 23.73 -25.04 -25.93
CA SER A 622 23.76 -24.75 -27.37
C SER A 622 22.76 -25.66 -28.10
N PRO A 623 22.43 -25.32 -29.37
CA PRO A 623 21.55 -26.14 -30.20
C PRO A 623 21.89 -27.63 -30.19
N GLY A 624 20.89 -28.47 -29.94
CA GLY A 624 21.02 -29.94 -29.91
C GLY A 624 21.63 -30.54 -28.64
N GLN A 625 21.94 -29.73 -27.62
CA GLN A 625 22.62 -30.19 -26.39
C GLN A 625 21.76 -30.11 -25.12
N ALA A 626 20.45 -29.84 -25.26
CA ALA A 626 19.59 -29.58 -24.11
C ALA A 626 19.31 -30.85 -23.30
N ASP A 627 19.55 -30.77 -21.99
CA ASP A 627 19.16 -31.79 -21.01
C ASP A 627 17.90 -31.31 -20.26
N THR A 628 16.73 -31.80 -20.67
CA THR A 628 15.44 -31.34 -20.16
C THR A 628 15.24 -31.64 -18.67
N SER A 629 16.01 -32.56 -18.09
CA SER A 629 15.97 -32.85 -16.64
C SER A 629 16.52 -31.73 -15.76
N LYS A 630 17.35 -30.84 -16.34
CA LYS A 630 17.99 -29.72 -15.65
C LYS A 630 17.32 -28.38 -15.90
N LEU A 631 16.29 -28.36 -16.76
CA LEU A 631 15.50 -27.18 -17.03
C LEU A 631 14.59 -26.86 -15.84
N ARG A 632 14.46 -25.56 -15.57
CA ARG A 632 13.64 -24.99 -14.50
C ARG A 632 12.59 -24.08 -15.10
N ALA A 633 11.49 -23.91 -14.38
CA ALA A 633 10.42 -23.01 -14.80
C ALA A 633 11.00 -21.61 -15.08
N GLY A 634 10.70 -21.05 -16.26
CA GLY A 634 11.18 -19.77 -16.76
C GLY A 634 12.44 -19.83 -17.63
N ASP A 635 13.06 -21.00 -17.84
CA ASP A 635 14.11 -21.14 -18.85
C ASP A 635 13.52 -20.93 -20.26
N VAL A 636 14.23 -20.18 -21.11
CA VAL A 636 13.77 -19.81 -22.46
C VAL A 636 14.59 -20.50 -23.52
N ALA A 637 13.91 -21.10 -24.51
CA ALA A 637 14.52 -21.61 -25.72
C ALA A 637 14.21 -20.68 -26.88
N ILE A 638 15.24 -20.24 -27.62
CA ILE A 638 15.06 -19.28 -28.72
C ILE A 638 15.92 -19.59 -29.95
N VAL A 639 15.34 -19.31 -31.13
CA VAL A 639 16.02 -19.15 -32.42
C VAL A 639 15.69 -17.76 -32.98
N ALA A 640 16.71 -16.93 -33.18
CA ALA A 640 16.51 -15.59 -33.75
C ALA A 640 15.85 -15.67 -35.13
N GLY A 641 14.87 -14.81 -35.38
CA GLY A 641 14.12 -14.77 -36.63
C GLY A 641 13.16 -15.94 -36.84
N SER A 642 12.99 -16.84 -35.86
CA SER A 642 12.13 -18.02 -36.00
C SER A 642 11.15 -18.16 -34.84
N HIS A 643 11.57 -18.68 -33.68
CA HIS A 643 10.63 -19.09 -32.64
C HIS A 643 11.22 -19.00 -31.24
N VAL A 644 10.35 -18.81 -30.24
CA VAL A 644 10.71 -18.76 -28.83
C VAL A 644 9.63 -19.43 -27.98
N PHE A 645 10.03 -20.20 -26.99
CA PHE A 645 9.12 -20.81 -26.02
C PHE A 645 9.79 -20.91 -24.65
N VAL A 646 8.98 -21.24 -23.64
CA VAL A 646 9.39 -21.23 -22.24
C VAL A 646 9.13 -22.58 -21.59
N TRP A 647 10.09 -23.05 -20.80
CA TRP A 647 9.91 -24.21 -19.93
C TRP A 647 9.08 -23.79 -18.72
N ILE A 648 7.94 -24.44 -18.50
CA ILE A 648 7.02 -24.12 -17.40
C ILE A 648 7.13 -25.12 -16.23
N GLY A 649 7.81 -26.25 -16.45
CA GLY A 649 7.88 -27.33 -15.46
C GLY A 649 6.52 -28.02 -15.28
N SER A 650 6.32 -28.68 -14.14
CA SER A 650 5.04 -29.29 -13.81
C SER A 650 4.07 -28.21 -13.32
N VAL A 651 3.08 -27.87 -14.15
CA VAL A 651 1.97 -26.98 -13.77
C VAL A 651 0.71 -27.81 -13.64
N ASP A 652 0.06 -27.73 -12.50
CA ASP A 652 -1.18 -28.48 -12.23
C ASP A 652 -2.27 -28.17 -13.29
N GLY A 653 -2.86 -29.22 -13.85
CA GLY A 653 -3.81 -29.17 -14.97
C GLY A 653 -3.20 -29.11 -16.38
N PHE A 654 -1.90 -28.85 -16.54
CA PHE A 654 -1.26 -28.74 -17.86
C PHE A 654 -0.72 -30.08 -18.36
N GLN A 655 -1.01 -30.39 -19.62
CA GLN A 655 -0.60 -31.63 -20.27
C GLN A 655 0.85 -31.60 -20.82
N GLY A 656 1.62 -30.55 -20.54
CA GLY A 656 2.98 -30.34 -21.05
C GLY A 656 3.87 -29.53 -20.11
N LYS A 657 5.20 -29.64 -20.29
CA LYS A 657 6.21 -28.94 -19.46
C LYS A 657 6.78 -27.66 -20.10
N SER A 658 6.26 -27.28 -21.26
CA SER A 658 6.58 -26.03 -21.95
C SER A 658 5.30 -25.35 -22.42
N ALA A 659 5.36 -24.05 -22.71
CA ALA A 659 4.26 -23.31 -23.32
C ALA A 659 4.74 -22.40 -24.46
N GLU A 660 3.90 -22.20 -25.47
CA GLU A 660 4.17 -21.33 -26.61
C GLU A 660 2.90 -20.71 -27.21
N ALA A 661 3.08 -19.66 -28.00
CA ALA A 661 2.15 -19.22 -29.04
C ALA A 661 2.85 -19.28 -30.40
N ALA A 662 2.14 -19.29 -31.52
CA ALA A 662 2.79 -19.42 -32.83
C ALA A 662 2.16 -18.53 -33.90
N LEU A 663 2.97 -17.65 -34.48
CA LEU A 663 2.55 -16.71 -35.52
C LEU A 663 2.13 -17.43 -36.80
N GLY A 664 2.98 -18.34 -37.31
CA GLY A 664 2.75 -19.02 -38.60
C GLY A 664 1.47 -19.84 -38.66
N SER A 665 1.03 -20.38 -37.53
CA SER A 665 -0.22 -21.15 -37.40
C SER A 665 -1.34 -20.38 -36.69
N ASN A 666 -1.14 -19.08 -36.40
CA ASN A 666 -2.06 -18.24 -35.63
C ASN A 666 -2.56 -18.92 -34.34
N THR A 667 -1.66 -19.58 -33.62
CA THR A 667 -1.98 -20.33 -32.41
C THR A 667 -1.84 -19.45 -31.17
N ALA A 668 -2.92 -19.37 -30.39
CA ALA A 668 -2.93 -18.74 -29.07
C ALA A 668 -2.03 -19.50 -28.07
N PRO A 669 -1.64 -18.89 -26.95
CA PRO A 669 -0.75 -19.56 -26.02
C PRO A 669 -1.32 -20.87 -25.49
N THR A 670 -0.51 -21.94 -25.52
CA THR A 670 -0.92 -23.26 -25.06
C THR A 670 0.27 -24.10 -24.57
N ALA A 671 -0.01 -25.12 -23.76
CA ALA A 671 0.95 -26.12 -23.34
C ALA A 671 1.48 -26.92 -24.55
N ILE A 672 2.76 -27.28 -24.54
CA ILE A 672 3.33 -28.15 -25.57
C ILE A 672 3.22 -29.60 -25.08
N LEU A 673 2.30 -30.36 -25.67
CA LEU A 673 1.98 -31.75 -25.29
C LEU A 673 3.13 -32.73 -25.48
N ASP A 674 4.00 -32.45 -26.43
CA ASP A 674 4.94 -33.44 -26.91
C ASP A 674 6.37 -32.93 -26.77
N SER A 675 6.89 -33.04 -25.55
CA SER A 675 8.31 -32.81 -25.30
C SER A 675 9.21 -33.83 -26.02
N ASN A 676 8.64 -34.90 -26.62
CA ASN A 676 9.37 -36.00 -27.25
C ASN A 676 9.25 -36.03 -28.80
N THR A 677 8.19 -35.52 -29.43
CA THR A 677 8.21 -35.23 -30.89
C THR A 677 8.81 -33.87 -31.21
N PHE A 678 9.01 -33.01 -30.21
CA PHE A 678 10.01 -31.95 -30.26
C PHE A 678 11.38 -32.52 -29.86
N SER A 679 11.87 -33.52 -30.61
CA SER A 679 13.22 -34.06 -30.48
C SER A 679 14.21 -32.91 -30.29
N ALA A 680 14.74 -32.76 -29.06
CA ALA A 680 15.49 -31.59 -28.56
C ALA A 680 15.96 -30.69 -29.70
N PRO A 681 15.17 -29.65 -30.07
CA PRO A 681 15.21 -29.14 -31.42
C PRO A 681 16.61 -28.61 -31.68
N THR A 682 17.31 -29.24 -32.63
CA THR A 682 18.75 -29.13 -32.92
C THR A 682 19.23 -27.72 -33.27
N LYS A 683 18.36 -26.72 -33.12
CA LYS A 683 18.53 -25.32 -33.52
C LYS A 683 18.38 -24.33 -32.35
N TYR A 684 17.84 -24.71 -31.19
CA TYR A 684 17.50 -23.77 -30.12
C TYR A 684 18.63 -23.58 -29.11
N THR A 685 18.88 -22.34 -28.75
CA THR A 685 19.75 -22.01 -27.61
C THR A 685 18.88 -21.81 -26.37
N TRP A 686 19.27 -22.43 -25.26
CA TRP A 686 18.58 -22.32 -23.98
C TRP A 686 19.26 -21.31 -23.06
N TYR A 687 18.47 -20.48 -22.39
CA TYR A 687 18.93 -19.45 -21.47
C TYR A 687 18.24 -19.52 -20.12
N ARG A 688 18.97 -19.11 -19.09
CA ARG A 688 18.50 -18.93 -17.72
C ARG A 688 18.83 -17.55 -17.20
N LYS A 689 17.91 -16.97 -16.43
CA LYS A 689 18.13 -15.71 -15.73
C LYS A 689 19.28 -15.85 -14.72
N LYS A 690 20.21 -14.90 -14.72
CA LYS A 690 21.28 -14.81 -13.72
C LYS A 690 20.66 -14.40 -12.38
N ILE A 691 21.14 -14.99 -11.28
CA ILE A 691 20.75 -14.61 -9.91
C ILE A 691 21.49 -13.35 -9.52
#